data_AF-A0A948YZX4-F1
#
_entry.id   AF-A0A948YZX4-F1
#
_cell.length_a   1.000
_cell.length_b   1.000
_cell.length_c   1.000
_cell.angle_alpha   90.00
_cell.angle_beta   90.00
_cell.angle_gamma   90.00
#
_symmetry.space_group_name_H-M   'P 1'
#
loop_
_entity.id
_entity.type
_entity.pdbx_description
1 polymer ?
#
loop_
_entity_poly.entity_id
_entity_poly.type
_entity_poly.pdbx_seq_one_letter_code
_entity_poly.pdbx_strand_id
1 'polypeptide(L)'
;MSKKIKLLMAGTYSLALFCIIPFVHILSNVAHAAGTVDLPQTSQTTCYNADGTAIDCALTGQDGDTRAGMEWPQPRFTDNSDGTLTDNLTGLIWLQDANCIDTVGGISRDNGYDGRLYWNEALTWSNNLASGNCELTDGSSAGDWRLPNILELESLVSIDYGNELCGGITCTSPAVWLTAQGFSNMATGDYFSSSTVIQEGQNDLAWSVNMSSVYLYMGFNPKDSYYNLVAVRGSSTGPAKVWRTGQTTCYDINGTLLVSCAGTGQDADLLTGSAWPDPRFTDNGNGTVTDNLSGLTWLKNANCANGTRDWQTALDDVAGLNADGTMNGNNCGDISSGGSHQTDWRLPNSKEILSLIDFSHYNPALPASHPFSNLVTWGDLWSSTTASALTQGALRIGMYEGYRQARLKNDTNYVWPVRGGILPSPFAGGDGSEANPYQIETAAQLDAVRDYLTAHLILTADIDLNVAPYSQGEGWEPIGTFDAPFTGGFDGKGHSIVNLLINRSDQDYIGLFGNASNAQFSNLSLLVNITGKSQVGGLVGNLEPGAIMAVHIHGSVIGTGHTVGGLAGRIREVPISSSHTIAVVSGGSETYGGGADIGGLVGNVQNDSSIKDCSAQGSISSTAFRVGGLAGTLWASTINSSYATGSVLGRESVGGLIGHNGMSTISVAYATGNVTTTSNGTGNFGGLVGTSDSGASITDSFSTGDASGVDNVGGLIGRQTADSSVSNSYATGHVIGTASNIGGLIGINYGGAVTASYYNSETSGQSDTGKGEPRTTAQMRAGIAYAADVTYVDWFEAVTPWSIGTGFNGGYPYLAELPRFMISTSISGSGSVSWTGEYPHGATAELLLTPDSHWSIDSATGCSGSLTGNLYTTASLTEECTVSVIFNKTFPWILFMPAILSKKH
;
A
#
# COMPACT_ATOMS: atom_id res chain seq x y z
N MET A 1 -38.47 24.31 2.20
CA MET A 1 -39.10 24.83 3.43
C MET A 1 -40.44 24.14 3.66
N SER A 2 -40.65 23.53 4.84
CA SER A 2 -41.93 23.39 5.58
C SER A 2 -43.15 22.78 4.87
N LYS A 3 -43.97 21.86 5.41
CA LYS A 3 -44.05 21.02 6.61
C LYS A 3 -45.31 20.17 6.42
N LYS A 4 -45.29 18.95 6.97
CA LYS A 4 -46.41 18.26 7.68
C LYS A 4 -47.67 17.86 6.88
N ILE A 5 -47.82 16.54 6.70
CA ILE A 5 -49.11 15.86 6.70
C ILE A 5 -49.27 15.13 8.05
N LYS A 6 -50.39 15.39 8.73
CA LYS A 6 -50.83 14.75 9.97
C LYS A 6 -51.59 13.46 9.65
N LEU A 7 -51.25 12.45 10.43
CA LEU A 7 -51.86 11.13 10.59
C LEU A 7 -53.33 11.21 11.11
N LEU A 8 -54.15 10.22 10.75
CA LEU A 8 -55.24 9.72 11.60
C LEU A 8 -55.39 8.20 11.42
N MET A 9 -55.39 7.51 12.57
CA MET A 9 -55.23 6.08 12.83
C MET A 9 -56.53 5.28 12.68
N ALA A 10 -56.42 3.96 12.47
CA ALA A 10 -57.01 2.94 13.35
C ALA A 10 -56.60 1.52 12.89
N GLY A 11 -56.04 0.72 13.81
CA GLY A 11 -55.70 -0.68 13.57
C GLY A 11 -54.73 -1.23 14.62
N THR A 12 -55.24 -1.47 15.82
CA THR A 12 -54.56 -2.01 17.00
C THR A 12 -54.17 -3.48 16.84
N TYR A 13 -52.91 -3.86 17.14
CA TYR A 13 -52.55 -5.11 17.85
C TYR A 13 -51.20 -4.94 18.58
N SER A 14 -51.13 -5.56 19.76
CA SER A 14 -50.20 -5.31 20.87
C SER A 14 -48.72 -5.62 20.62
N LEU A 15 -47.89 -4.85 21.36
CA LEU A 15 -46.47 -4.99 21.61
C LEU A 15 -46.05 -6.40 22.09
N ALA A 16 -45.00 -6.94 21.47
CA ALA A 16 -43.91 -7.60 22.19
C ALA A 16 -42.61 -6.88 21.81
N LEU A 17 -41.99 -6.24 22.79
CA LEU A 17 -40.81 -5.41 22.66
C LEU A 17 -39.57 -6.32 22.61
N PHE A 18 -39.12 -6.73 21.43
CA PHE A 18 -37.75 -7.25 21.26
C PHE A 18 -36.84 -6.08 20.93
N CYS A 19 -36.00 -5.72 21.90
CA CYS A 19 -34.90 -4.80 21.73
C CYS A 19 -33.85 -5.51 20.85
N ILE A 20 -33.98 -5.39 19.53
CA ILE A 20 -32.95 -5.83 18.60
C ILE A 20 -31.88 -4.74 18.60
N ILE A 21 -30.82 -4.95 19.38
CA ILE A 21 -29.54 -4.28 19.14
C ILE A 21 -29.00 -4.90 17.84
N PRO A 22 -28.81 -4.15 16.75
CA PRO A 22 -28.13 -4.70 15.59
C PRO A 22 -26.65 -4.80 15.93
N PHE A 23 -26.21 -5.99 16.33
CA PHE A 23 -24.79 -6.34 16.26
C PHE A 23 -24.41 -6.36 14.78
N VAL A 24 -23.69 -5.33 14.36
CA VAL A 24 -23.02 -5.29 13.06
C VAL A 24 -21.85 -6.27 13.16
N HIS A 25 -22.06 -7.52 12.76
CA HIS A 25 -20.95 -8.41 12.45
C HIS A 25 -20.33 -7.92 11.14
N ILE A 26 -19.22 -7.20 11.25
CA ILE A 26 -18.34 -6.89 10.12
C ILE A 26 -17.59 -8.17 9.81
N LEU A 27 -18.14 -8.99 8.90
CA LEU A 27 -17.39 -10.05 8.26
C LEU A 27 -16.47 -9.39 7.23
N SER A 28 -15.19 -9.32 7.54
CA SER A 28 -14.10 -9.04 6.60
C SER A 28 -14.07 -10.15 5.55
N ASN A 29 -14.83 -9.98 4.45
CA ASN A 29 -14.84 -10.94 3.35
C ASN A 29 -13.61 -10.73 2.46
N VAL A 30 -12.48 -11.34 2.83
CA VAL A 30 -11.60 -11.90 1.80
C VAL A 30 -12.34 -13.13 1.29
N ALA A 31 -12.71 -13.13 0.01
CA ALA A 31 -13.46 -14.23 -0.60
C ALA A 31 -12.65 -15.54 -0.49
N HIS A 32 -12.91 -16.33 0.55
CA HIS A 32 -12.38 -17.68 0.70
C HIS A 32 -13.00 -18.57 -0.38
N ALA A 33 -12.17 -19.44 -0.96
CA ALA A 33 -12.62 -20.38 -1.97
C ALA A 33 -13.74 -21.27 -1.39
N ALA A 34 -14.86 -21.38 -2.10
CA ALA A 34 -15.97 -22.22 -1.66
C ALA A 34 -15.50 -23.69 -1.51
N GLY A 35 -15.51 -24.21 -0.28
CA GLY A 35 -15.15 -25.60 0.02
C GLY A 35 -13.98 -25.80 1.00
N THR A 36 -13.31 -24.75 1.46
CA THR A 36 -12.27 -24.83 2.49
C THR A 36 -12.86 -24.91 3.92
N VAL A 37 -12.04 -25.38 4.86
CA VAL A 37 -12.27 -25.34 6.30
C VAL A 37 -11.55 -24.14 6.88
N ASP A 38 -12.32 -23.24 7.50
CA ASP A 38 -11.76 -22.13 8.25
C ASP A 38 -11.22 -22.63 9.59
N LEU A 39 -9.90 -22.54 9.77
CA LEU A 39 -9.24 -22.99 11.00
C LEU A 39 -9.53 -22.01 12.15
N PRO A 40 -9.70 -22.49 13.40
CA PRO A 40 -9.91 -21.61 14.54
C PRO A 40 -8.62 -20.91 14.94
N GLN A 41 -8.74 -19.70 15.52
CA GLN A 41 -7.64 -19.10 16.28
C GLN A 41 -7.24 -20.00 17.46
N THR A 42 -6.00 -19.86 17.91
CA THR A 42 -5.48 -20.56 19.10
C THR A 42 -5.99 -20.02 20.43
N SER A 43 -6.70 -18.88 20.43
CA SER A 43 -7.00 -17.97 21.55
C SER A 43 -5.86 -17.05 22.00
N GLN A 44 -4.65 -17.18 21.45
CA GLN A 44 -3.50 -16.38 21.91
C GLN A 44 -3.64 -14.89 21.58
N THR A 45 -3.47 -14.05 22.61
CA THR A 45 -3.54 -12.58 22.48
C THR A 45 -2.26 -11.86 22.95
N THR A 46 -1.38 -12.55 23.66
CA THR A 46 -0.17 -11.95 24.26
C THR A 46 1.10 -12.55 23.66
N CYS A 47 2.09 -11.70 23.42
CA CYS A 47 3.41 -12.08 22.89
C CYS A 47 4.45 -12.11 24.00
N TYR A 48 5.42 -13.02 23.88
CA TYR A 48 6.45 -13.23 24.90
C TYR A 48 7.83 -13.39 24.29
N ASN A 49 8.85 -12.83 24.93
CA ASN A 49 10.24 -13.09 24.57
C ASN A 49 10.71 -14.49 25.03
N ALA A 50 11.96 -14.85 24.74
CA ALA A 50 12.55 -16.14 25.10
C ALA A 50 12.59 -16.41 26.62
N ASP A 51 12.69 -15.36 27.44
CA ASP A 51 12.65 -15.44 28.91
C ASP A 51 11.23 -15.57 29.48
N GLY A 52 10.21 -15.53 28.61
CA GLY A 52 8.80 -15.63 28.98
C GLY A 52 8.21 -14.34 29.56
N THR A 53 8.86 -13.20 29.30
CA THR A 53 8.32 -11.87 29.66
C THR A 53 7.39 -11.40 28.55
N ALA A 54 6.24 -10.84 28.92
CA ALA A 54 5.31 -10.26 27.96
C ALA A 54 5.94 -9.04 27.26
N ILE A 55 5.72 -8.93 25.95
CA ILE A 55 6.22 -7.84 25.09
C ILE A 55 5.08 -7.28 24.24
N ASP A 56 5.30 -6.11 23.64
CA ASP A 56 4.41 -5.61 22.59
C ASP A 56 4.39 -6.61 21.42
N CYS A 57 3.19 -6.89 20.91
CA CYS A 57 3.01 -7.88 19.85
C CYS A 57 3.39 -7.35 18.48
N ALA A 58 3.32 -6.03 18.26
CA ALA A 58 3.44 -5.45 16.93
C ALA A 58 4.74 -5.88 16.22
N LEU A 59 4.59 -6.47 15.02
CA LEU A 59 5.68 -6.89 14.14
C LEU A 59 6.59 -7.98 14.73
N THR A 60 6.08 -8.77 15.69
CA THR A 60 6.85 -9.86 16.29
C THR A 60 6.75 -11.17 15.50
N GLY A 61 5.75 -11.30 14.62
CA GLY A 61 5.46 -12.55 13.89
C GLY A 61 4.95 -13.68 14.80
N GLN A 62 4.68 -13.40 16.07
CA GLN A 62 4.10 -14.35 17.01
C GLN A 62 2.59 -14.51 16.76
N ASP A 63 2.01 -15.59 17.26
CA ASP A 63 0.58 -15.87 17.10
C ASP A 63 -0.30 -14.84 17.83
N GLY A 64 0.19 -14.23 18.92
CA GLY A 64 -0.51 -13.13 19.60
C GLY A 64 -0.60 -11.84 18.77
N ASP A 65 0.34 -11.63 17.85
CA ASP A 65 0.33 -10.55 16.85
C ASP A 65 -0.60 -10.93 15.70
N THR A 66 -0.29 -12.06 15.07
CA THR A 66 -0.88 -12.49 13.82
C THR A 66 -2.32 -12.97 13.96
N ARG A 67 -2.67 -13.62 15.08
CA ARG A 67 -4.00 -14.14 15.42
C ARG A 67 -4.70 -14.81 14.24
N ALA A 68 -3.96 -15.69 13.54
CA ALA A 68 -4.45 -16.35 12.34
C ALA A 68 -5.59 -17.34 12.67
N GLY A 69 -6.60 -17.36 11.80
CA GLY A 69 -7.78 -18.19 11.92
C GLY A 69 -9.03 -17.41 12.35
N MET A 70 -10.10 -18.16 12.53
CA MET A 70 -11.40 -17.63 12.91
C MET A 70 -11.46 -17.27 14.40
N GLU A 71 -11.89 -16.04 14.66
CA GLU A 71 -12.08 -15.52 16.01
C GLU A 71 -13.14 -16.34 16.78
N TRP A 72 -12.89 -16.51 18.07
CA TRP A 72 -13.81 -17.23 18.94
C TRP A 72 -15.06 -16.40 19.25
N PRO A 73 -16.27 -16.95 19.07
CA PRO A 73 -17.51 -16.30 19.50
C PRO A 73 -17.49 -15.98 20.99
N GLN A 74 -18.14 -14.89 21.37
CA GLN A 74 -18.34 -14.48 22.75
C GLN A 74 -19.86 -14.44 23.05
N PRO A 75 -20.42 -15.37 23.86
CA PRO A 75 -19.73 -16.47 24.57
C PRO A 75 -19.31 -17.62 23.64
N ARG A 76 -18.27 -18.37 24.04
CA ARG A 76 -17.79 -19.56 23.29
C ARG A 76 -18.76 -20.73 23.40
N PHE A 77 -19.35 -20.96 24.58
CA PHE A 77 -20.32 -22.02 24.84
C PHE A 77 -21.66 -21.45 25.28
N THR A 78 -22.74 -22.08 24.83
CA THR A 78 -24.12 -21.76 25.22
C THR A 78 -24.68 -22.92 26.04
N ASP A 79 -25.10 -22.65 27.28
CA ASP A 79 -25.85 -23.61 28.10
C ASP A 79 -27.30 -23.71 27.61
N ASN A 80 -27.69 -24.91 27.18
CA ASN A 80 -29.04 -25.18 26.66
C ASN A 80 -30.07 -25.45 27.75
N SER A 81 -29.66 -25.44 29.02
CA SER A 81 -30.50 -25.75 30.20
C SER A 81 -31.14 -27.15 30.16
N ASP A 82 -30.52 -28.08 29.44
CA ASP A 82 -30.97 -29.46 29.26
C ASP A 82 -29.87 -30.50 29.53
N GLY A 83 -28.78 -30.08 30.21
CA GLY A 83 -27.59 -30.89 30.47
C GLY A 83 -26.56 -30.87 29.33
N THR A 84 -26.76 -30.02 28.32
CA THR A 84 -25.84 -29.88 27.18
C THR A 84 -25.29 -28.47 27.01
N LEU A 85 -24.07 -28.39 26.46
CA LEU A 85 -23.43 -27.14 26.04
C LEU A 85 -23.24 -27.13 24.53
N THR A 86 -23.75 -26.11 23.85
CA THR A 86 -23.44 -25.87 22.42
C THR A 86 -22.16 -25.06 22.31
N ASP A 87 -21.16 -25.60 21.61
CA ASP A 87 -19.96 -24.88 21.19
C ASP A 87 -20.30 -23.98 20.00
N ASN A 88 -20.33 -22.67 20.21
CA ASN A 88 -20.69 -21.70 19.17
C ASN A 88 -19.63 -21.58 18.07
N LEU A 89 -18.39 -22.03 18.29
CA LEU A 89 -17.32 -22.02 17.28
C LEU A 89 -17.39 -23.23 16.36
N THR A 90 -17.55 -24.43 16.92
CA THR A 90 -17.53 -25.67 16.13
C THR A 90 -18.92 -26.16 15.75
N GLY A 91 -19.97 -25.71 16.45
CA GLY A 91 -21.35 -26.20 16.34
C GLY A 91 -21.60 -27.54 17.03
N LEU A 92 -20.59 -28.14 17.67
CA LEU A 92 -20.72 -29.39 18.41
C LEU A 92 -21.49 -29.20 19.72
N ILE A 93 -22.14 -30.27 20.18
CA ILE A 93 -22.86 -30.28 21.44
C ILE A 93 -22.15 -31.22 22.42
N TRP A 94 -21.79 -30.70 23.58
CA TRP A 94 -21.01 -31.39 24.61
C TRP A 94 -21.87 -31.70 25.82
N LEU A 95 -21.56 -32.81 26.50
CA LEU A 95 -22.15 -33.13 27.80
C LEU A 95 -21.68 -32.10 28.84
N GLN A 96 -22.61 -31.44 29.52
CA GLN A 96 -22.28 -30.40 30.51
C GLN A 96 -21.61 -30.99 31.76
N ASP A 97 -22.09 -32.13 32.26
CA ASP A 97 -21.45 -32.87 33.36
C ASP A 97 -20.39 -33.84 32.83
N ALA A 98 -19.16 -33.35 32.67
CA ALA A 98 -18.07 -34.11 32.06
C ALA A 98 -17.64 -35.34 32.88
N ASN A 99 -17.88 -35.35 34.19
CA ASN A 99 -17.59 -36.50 35.06
C ASN A 99 -18.83 -37.10 35.71
N CYS A 100 -19.94 -37.13 34.98
CA CYS A 100 -21.14 -37.85 35.39
C CYS A 100 -20.81 -39.32 35.76
N ILE A 101 -21.31 -39.75 36.93
CA ILE A 101 -21.04 -41.08 37.51
C ILE A 101 -22.14 -42.12 37.25
N ASP A 102 -23.17 -41.78 36.47
CA ASP A 102 -24.28 -42.68 36.15
C ASP A 102 -23.80 -43.97 35.47
N THR A 103 -24.54 -45.05 35.73
CA THR A 103 -24.39 -46.30 34.97
C THR A 103 -25.13 -46.17 33.63
N VAL A 104 -24.37 -46.20 32.53
CA VAL A 104 -24.90 -46.04 31.17
C VAL A 104 -24.44 -47.23 30.34
N GLY A 105 -25.34 -47.84 29.55
CA GLY A 105 -25.01 -49.01 28.72
C GLY A 105 -24.49 -50.23 29.50
N GLY A 106 -24.78 -50.32 30.81
CA GLY A 106 -24.25 -51.37 31.70
C GLY A 106 -22.84 -51.10 32.25
N ILE A 107 -22.25 -49.95 31.96
CA ILE A 107 -20.94 -49.52 32.45
C ILE A 107 -21.13 -48.52 33.59
N SER A 108 -20.66 -48.85 34.80
CA SER A 108 -20.70 -47.94 35.96
C SER A 108 -19.48 -47.03 35.99
N ARG A 109 -19.70 -45.72 36.13
CA ARG A 109 -18.64 -44.73 36.39
C ARG A 109 -18.45 -44.42 37.88
N ASP A 110 -19.38 -44.84 38.74
CA ASP A 110 -19.13 -44.98 40.18
C ASP A 110 -18.35 -46.28 40.45
N ASN A 111 -17.08 -46.28 40.05
CA ASN A 111 -16.22 -47.48 39.98
C ASN A 111 -14.98 -47.42 40.89
N GLY A 112 -14.91 -46.40 41.76
CA GLY A 112 -13.74 -46.18 42.63
C GLY A 112 -12.52 -45.56 41.93
N TYR A 113 -12.62 -45.26 40.62
CA TYR A 113 -11.59 -44.59 39.83
C TYR A 113 -11.98 -43.16 39.45
N ASP A 114 -12.87 -42.53 40.21
CA ASP A 114 -13.29 -41.13 40.02
C ASP A 114 -13.91 -40.88 38.62
N GLY A 115 -14.74 -41.81 38.16
CA GLY A 115 -15.45 -41.70 36.87
C GLY A 115 -14.62 -42.04 35.63
N ARG A 116 -13.33 -42.39 35.78
CA ARG A 116 -12.47 -42.82 34.65
C ARG A 116 -12.80 -44.22 34.16
N LEU A 117 -12.60 -44.47 32.87
CA LEU A 117 -12.92 -45.74 32.20
C LEU A 117 -11.74 -46.26 31.37
N TYR A 118 -11.76 -47.56 31.06
CA TYR A 118 -10.95 -48.12 29.97
C TYR A 118 -11.45 -47.59 28.62
N TRP A 119 -10.60 -47.60 27.59
CA TRP A 119 -10.92 -46.95 26.32
C TRP A 119 -12.16 -47.55 25.62
N ASN A 120 -12.30 -48.88 25.60
CA ASN A 120 -13.46 -49.57 25.04
C ASN A 120 -14.76 -49.34 25.83
N GLU A 121 -14.65 -49.21 27.15
CA GLU A 121 -15.76 -48.85 28.03
C GLU A 121 -16.19 -47.41 27.78
N ALA A 122 -15.26 -46.48 27.56
CA ALA A 122 -15.56 -45.08 27.24
C ALA A 122 -16.33 -44.94 25.91
N LEU A 123 -15.94 -45.70 24.87
CA LEU A 123 -16.68 -45.79 23.61
C LEU A 123 -18.11 -46.30 23.84
N THR A 124 -18.25 -47.39 24.59
CA THR A 124 -19.54 -48.03 24.87
C THR A 124 -20.44 -47.13 25.72
N TRP A 125 -19.91 -46.54 26.79
CA TRP A 125 -20.62 -45.64 27.69
C TRP A 125 -21.12 -44.41 26.93
N SER A 126 -20.26 -43.77 26.15
CA SER A 126 -20.62 -42.57 25.38
C SER A 126 -21.72 -42.88 24.35
N ASN A 127 -21.62 -44.01 23.63
CA ASN A 127 -22.62 -44.41 22.63
C ASN A 127 -23.98 -44.78 23.25
N ASN A 128 -24.04 -45.14 24.53
CA ASN A 128 -25.30 -45.47 25.20
C ASN A 128 -25.89 -44.31 26.02
N LEU A 129 -25.20 -43.16 26.08
CA LEU A 129 -25.68 -41.97 26.76
C LEU A 129 -26.96 -41.45 26.09
N ALA A 130 -27.94 -41.09 26.91
CA ALA A 130 -29.27 -40.68 26.46
C ALA A 130 -29.95 -39.78 27.50
N SER A 131 -31.04 -39.13 27.12
CA SER A 131 -31.86 -38.33 28.03
C SER A 131 -32.37 -39.19 29.20
N GLY A 132 -32.27 -38.63 30.40
CA GLY A 132 -32.53 -39.31 31.68
C GLY A 132 -31.27 -39.79 32.40
N ASN A 133 -30.11 -39.76 31.75
CA ASN A 133 -28.79 -39.95 32.36
C ASN A 133 -28.06 -38.62 32.47
N CYS A 134 -27.19 -38.45 33.49
CA CYS A 134 -26.28 -37.30 33.59
C CYS A 134 -27.00 -35.94 33.49
N GLU A 135 -28.18 -35.85 34.11
CA GLU A 135 -29.06 -34.67 34.09
C GLU A 135 -29.60 -34.28 32.69
N LEU A 136 -29.38 -35.09 31.66
CA LEU A 136 -29.83 -34.81 30.29
C LEU A 136 -31.35 -34.82 30.17
N THR A 137 -31.92 -33.73 29.66
CA THR A 137 -33.34 -33.59 29.30
C THR A 137 -33.54 -33.20 27.84
N ASP A 138 -32.50 -33.39 27.04
CA ASP A 138 -32.35 -32.98 25.64
C ASP A 138 -33.07 -33.88 24.61
N GLY A 139 -33.75 -34.93 25.08
CA GLY A 139 -34.44 -35.90 24.24
C GLY A 139 -33.52 -36.85 23.45
N SER A 140 -32.22 -36.89 23.76
CA SER A 140 -31.28 -37.80 23.10
C SER A 140 -31.56 -39.27 23.41
N SER A 141 -31.18 -40.15 22.49
CA SER A 141 -31.25 -41.61 22.58
C SER A 141 -29.87 -42.24 22.41
N ALA A 142 -29.73 -43.51 22.83
CA ALA A 142 -28.51 -44.27 22.58
C ALA A 142 -28.16 -44.28 21.08
N GLY A 143 -26.91 -43.97 20.75
CA GLY A 143 -26.39 -43.75 19.40
C GLY A 143 -26.26 -42.28 19.00
N ASP A 144 -26.88 -41.34 19.72
CA ASP A 144 -26.74 -39.90 19.42
C ASP A 144 -25.39 -39.34 19.89
N TRP A 145 -24.90 -39.86 21.02
CA TRP A 145 -23.65 -39.44 21.66
C TRP A 145 -22.49 -40.34 21.28
N ARG A 146 -21.27 -39.80 21.29
CA ARG A 146 -20.04 -40.54 21.01
C ARG A 146 -18.87 -40.00 21.81
N LEU A 147 -17.78 -40.77 21.84
CA LEU A 147 -16.47 -40.26 22.25
C LEU A 147 -15.91 -39.41 21.10
N PRO A 148 -15.43 -38.17 21.36
CA PRO A 148 -14.90 -37.29 20.33
C PRO A 148 -13.65 -37.88 19.69
N ASN A 149 -13.43 -37.61 18.40
CA ASN A 149 -12.11 -37.85 17.80
C ASN A 149 -11.07 -36.85 18.36
N ILE A 150 -9.79 -37.06 18.06
CA ILE A 150 -8.72 -36.23 18.65
C ILE A 150 -8.85 -34.74 18.29
N LEU A 151 -9.31 -34.41 17.08
CA LEU A 151 -9.47 -33.01 16.64
C LEU A 151 -10.70 -32.34 17.27
N GLU A 152 -11.80 -33.09 17.45
CA GLU A 152 -12.97 -32.62 18.20
C GLU A 152 -12.58 -32.34 19.66
N LEU A 153 -11.83 -33.24 20.31
CA LEU A 153 -11.40 -33.05 21.69
C LEU A 153 -10.39 -31.89 21.85
N GLU A 154 -9.46 -31.76 20.91
CA GLU A 154 -8.46 -30.67 20.89
C GLU A 154 -9.11 -29.29 20.71
N SER A 155 -10.26 -29.21 20.02
CA SER A 155 -11.00 -27.97 19.80
C SER A 155 -11.53 -27.30 21.08
N LEU A 156 -11.56 -28.02 22.20
CA LEU A 156 -11.94 -27.51 23.53
C LEU A 156 -10.78 -26.78 24.24
N VAL A 157 -9.54 -26.89 23.77
CA VAL A 157 -8.38 -26.36 24.49
C VAL A 157 -8.14 -24.88 24.15
N SER A 158 -8.32 -23.99 25.12
CA SER A 158 -7.74 -22.64 25.10
C SER A 158 -6.24 -22.72 25.35
N ILE A 159 -5.43 -22.21 24.42
CA ILE A 159 -3.98 -22.12 24.58
C ILE A 159 -3.61 -20.91 25.46
N ASP A 160 -4.46 -19.89 25.49
CA ASP A 160 -4.26 -18.65 26.24
C ASP A 160 -4.87 -18.66 27.64
N TYR A 161 -5.36 -19.82 28.11
CA TYR A 161 -6.05 -19.95 29.40
C TYR A 161 -5.29 -19.33 30.58
N GLY A 162 -3.95 -19.35 30.57
CA GLY A 162 -3.10 -18.77 31.62
C GLY A 162 -3.18 -17.24 31.72
N ASN A 163 -3.78 -16.56 30.75
CA ASN A 163 -4.05 -15.13 30.75
C ASN A 163 -5.53 -14.80 31.05
N GLU A 164 -6.39 -15.81 31.11
CA GLU A 164 -7.82 -15.65 31.36
C GLU A 164 -8.17 -15.73 32.86
N LEU A 165 -9.30 -15.13 33.23
CA LEU A 165 -9.80 -15.13 34.61
C LEU A 165 -10.96 -16.12 34.80
N CYS A 166 -10.73 -17.12 35.65
CA CYS A 166 -11.70 -18.11 36.09
C CYS A 166 -12.23 -17.73 37.49
N GLY A 167 -13.34 -16.99 37.56
CA GLY A 167 -13.89 -16.54 38.85
C GLY A 167 -13.06 -15.45 39.55
N GLY A 168 -12.40 -14.59 38.76
CA GLY A 168 -11.59 -13.48 39.27
C GLY A 168 -10.14 -13.82 39.61
N ILE A 169 -9.73 -15.07 39.39
CA ILE A 169 -8.34 -15.55 39.51
C ILE A 169 -7.88 -16.14 38.18
N THR A 170 -6.58 -16.14 37.91
CA THR A 170 -6.01 -16.75 36.70
C THR A 170 -6.36 -18.24 36.60
N CYS A 171 -6.79 -18.69 35.43
CA CYS A 171 -7.07 -20.11 35.20
C CYS A 171 -5.78 -20.94 35.28
N THR A 172 -5.80 -22.04 36.04
CA THR A 172 -4.60 -22.86 36.31
C THR A 172 -4.45 -24.07 35.39
N SER A 173 -5.49 -24.42 34.63
CA SER A 173 -5.45 -25.49 33.64
C SER A 173 -6.58 -25.33 32.61
N PRO A 174 -6.52 -26.03 31.46
CA PRO A 174 -7.62 -26.10 30.50
C PRO A 174 -8.93 -26.60 31.12
N ALA A 175 -8.90 -27.58 32.04
CA ALA A 175 -10.11 -28.07 32.71
C ALA A 175 -10.78 -26.99 33.59
N VAL A 176 -9.98 -26.19 34.31
CA VAL A 176 -10.48 -25.07 35.12
C VAL A 176 -11.08 -23.99 34.23
N TRP A 177 -10.45 -23.73 33.08
CA TRP A 177 -10.99 -22.83 32.07
C TRP A 177 -12.35 -23.30 31.53
N LEU A 178 -12.47 -24.56 31.09
CA LEU A 178 -13.74 -25.13 30.63
C LEU A 178 -14.84 -25.06 31.70
N THR A 179 -14.49 -25.26 32.97
CA THR A 179 -15.43 -25.12 34.09
C THR A 179 -15.97 -23.68 34.19
N ALA A 180 -15.11 -22.68 33.99
CA ALA A 180 -15.53 -21.28 33.94
C ALA A 180 -16.39 -20.94 32.70
N GLN A 181 -16.32 -21.75 31.65
CA GLN A 181 -17.15 -21.63 30.44
C GLN A 181 -18.50 -22.38 30.52
N GLY A 182 -18.82 -23.00 31.66
CA GLY A 182 -20.12 -23.65 31.90
C GLY A 182 -20.11 -25.17 31.99
N PHE A 183 -18.96 -25.82 31.77
CA PHE A 183 -18.81 -27.25 32.08
C PHE A 183 -18.87 -27.48 33.59
N SER A 184 -19.37 -28.64 34.00
CA SER A 184 -19.43 -29.08 35.39
C SER A 184 -18.67 -30.39 35.58
N ASN A 185 -18.14 -30.59 36.79
CA ASN A 185 -17.31 -31.74 37.17
C ASN A 185 -16.15 -32.05 36.20
N MET A 186 -15.57 -31.04 35.56
CA MET A 186 -14.43 -31.23 34.68
C MET A 186 -13.18 -31.63 35.49
N ALA A 187 -12.72 -32.87 35.33
CA ALA A 187 -11.52 -33.37 36.01
C ALA A 187 -10.24 -32.87 35.35
N THR A 188 -9.18 -32.66 36.13
CA THR A 188 -7.83 -32.40 35.61
C THR A 188 -7.14 -33.72 35.27
N GLY A 189 -6.58 -33.86 34.06
CA GLY A 189 -5.83 -35.05 33.66
C GLY A 189 -5.97 -35.34 32.16
N ASP A 190 -5.60 -36.55 31.73
CA ASP A 190 -5.74 -36.97 30.33
C ASP A 190 -7.18 -37.39 29.99
N TYR A 191 -7.63 -36.99 28.81
CA TYR A 191 -8.92 -37.32 28.23
C TYR A 191 -8.71 -38.15 26.97
N PHE A 192 -9.38 -39.30 26.88
CA PHE A 192 -9.34 -40.12 25.68
C PHE A 192 -10.13 -39.50 24.52
N SER A 193 -9.60 -39.71 23.32
CA SER A 193 -10.35 -39.60 22.08
C SER A 193 -10.72 -40.98 21.54
N SER A 194 -11.61 -41.04 20.54
CA SER A 194 -11.93 -42.25 19.77
C SER A 194 -10.87 -42.59 18.70
N SER A 195 -9.81 -41.79 18.59
CA SER A 195 -8.74 -41.95 17.59
C SER A 195 -7.63 -42.87 18.13
N THR A 196 -7.27 -43.90 17.36
CA THR A 196 -6.18 -44.85 17.71
C THR A 196 -4.82 -44.33 17.22
N VAL A 197 -3.72 -44.62 17.91
CA VAL A 197 -2.38 -44.33 17.38
C VAL A 197 -2.07 -45.30 16.22
N ILE A 198 -1.76 -44.76 15.04
CA ILE A 198 -1.40 -45.53 13.86
C ILE A 198 0.12 -45.52 13.71
N GLN A 199 0.79 -46.30 14.54
CA GLN A 199 2.23 -46.53 14.47
C GLN A 199 2.53 -48.00 14.73
N GLU A 200 3.51 -48.56 14.01
CA GLU A 200 3.93 -49.94 14.19
C GLU A 200 4.30 -50.23 15.65
N GLY A 201 3.60 -51.17 16.26
CA GLY A 201 3.82 -51.59 17.65
C GLY A 201 3.20 -50.68 18.72
N GLN A 202 2.34 -49.72 18.35
CA GLN A 202 1.67 -48.79 19.28
C GLN A 202 0.16 -48.68 19.08
N ASN A 203 -0.46 -49.61 18.33
CA ASN A 203 -1.90 -49.57 18.05
C ASN A 203 -2.78 -49.87 19.29
N ASP A 204 -2.16 -50.30 20.39
CA ASP A 204 -2.72 -50.44 21.73
C ASP A 204 -2.84 -49.10 22.48
N LEU A 205 -2.42 -48.00 21.86
CA LEU A 205 -2.54 -46.64 22.39
C LEU A 205 -3.68 -45.87 21.70
N ALA A 206 -4.32 -44.98 22.46
CA ALA A 206 -5.31 -44.03 21.95
C ALA A 206 -4.80 -42.59 22.10
N TRP A 207 -5.13 -41.74 21.14
CA TRP A 207 -4.84 -40.32 21.22
C TRP A 207 -5.64 -39.66 22.35
N SER A 208 -5.03 -38.66 22.97
CA SER A 208 -5.54 -38.02 24.18
C SER A 208 -5.05 -36.58 24.31
N VAL A 209 -5.82 -35.78 25.05
CA VAL A 209 -5.50 -34.40 25.40
C VAL A 209 -5.33 -34.30 26.91
N ASN A 210 -4.22 -33.71 27.36
CA ASN A 210 -3.97 -33.49 28.77
C ASN A 210 -4.52 -32.13 29.24
N MET A 211 -5.59 -32.16 30.03
CA MET A 211 -6.29 -30.97 30.55
C MET A 211 -5.74 -30.47 31.90
N SER A 212 -4.59 -30.98 32.36
CA SER A 212 -3.87 -30.50 33.55
C SER A 212 -2.51 -29.88 33.25
N SER A 213 -2.01 -30.05 32.02
CA SER A 213 -0.62 -29.79 31.68
C SER A 213 -0.35 -28.32 31.35
N VAL A 214 0.64 -27.76 32.03
CA VAL A 214 1.26 -26.47 31.64
C VAL A 214 1.98 -26.54 30.28
N TYR A 215 2.33 -27.76 29.82
CA TYR A 215 2.92 -28.00 28.52
C TYR A 215 1.88 -28.18 27.41
N LEU A 216 0.58 -28.15 27.76
CA LEU A 216 -0.54 -28.36 26.84
C LEU A 216 -0.32 -29.55 25.90
N TYR A 217 -0.12 -30.72 26.49
CA TYR A 217 0.25 -31.93 25.75
C TYR A 217 -0.96 -32.56 25.03
N MET A 218 -0.84 -32.76 23.71
CA MET A 218 -1.69 -33.64 22.92
C MET A 218 -0.82 -34.80 22.43
N GLY A 219 -1.16 -36.01 22.88
CA GLY A 219 -0.35 -37.20 22.65
C GLY A 219 -1.20 -38.44 22.84
N PHE A 220 -0.66 -39.49 23.45
CA PHE A 220 -1.35 -40.77 23.50
C PHE A 220 -1.14 -41.50 24.83
N ASN A 221 -2.09 -42.37 25.14
CA ASN A 221 -2.13 -43.13 26.38
C ASN A 221 -2.60 -44.59 26.12
N PRO A 222 -2.17 -45.58 26.94
CA PRO A 222 -2.58 -46.98 26.78
C PRO A 222 -4.09 -47.18 26.90
N LYS A 223 -4.68 -47.95 25.97
CA LYS A 223 -6.13 -48.23 25.95
C LYS A 223 -6.60 -49.07 27.15
N ASP A 224 -5.68 -49.82 27.77
CA ASP A 224 -5.89 -50.72 28.90
C ASP A 224 -5.72 -50.05 30.28
N SER A 225 -5.81 -48.73 30.33
CA SER A 225 -5.67 -47.92 31.54
C SER A 225 -6.84 -46.93 31.71
N TYR A 226 -7.01 -46.40 32.93
CA TYR A 226 -8.16 -45.54 33.29
C TYR A 226 -7.88 -44.06 33.02
N TYR A 227 -8.67 -43.45 32.14
CA TYR A 227 -8.59 -42.01 31.84
C TYR A 227 -9.96 -41.36 31.75
N ASN A 228 -9.97 -40.03 31.68
CA ASN A 228 -11.20 -39.25 31.61
C ASN A 228 -11.80 -39.31 30.21
N LEU A 229 -13.07 -38.94 30.09
CA LEU A 229 -13.76 -38.75 28.82
C LEU A 229 -14.74 -37.59 28.92
N VAL A 230 -15.15 -37.05 27.78
CA VAL A 230 -16.29 -36.15 27.66
C VAL A 230 -17.04 -36.55 26.38
N ALA A 231 -18.36 -36.70 26.47
CA ALA A 231 -19.17 -37.11 25.34
C ALA A 231 -19.54 -35.91 24.45
N VAL A 232 -19.59 -36.15 23.14
CA VAL A 232 -19.98 -35.16 22.13
C VAL A 232 -21.07 -35.72 21.23
N ARG A 233 -21.89 -34.83 20.66
CA ARG A 233 -22.85 -35.17 19.61
C ARG A 233 -22.96 -34.07 18.55
N GLY A 234 -23.71 -34.39 17.50
CA GLY A 234 -23.96 -33.48 16.38
C GLY A 234 -22.81 -33.46 15.36
N SER A 235 -22.93 -32.55 14.41
CA SER A 235 -21.96 -32.33 13.34
C SER A 235 -21.32 -30.97 13.50
N SER A 236 -20.04 -30.85 13.11
CA SER A 236 -19.35 -29.56 13.17
C SER A 236 -19.85 -28.63 12.07
N THR A 237 -20.87 -27.82 12.40
CA THR A 237 -21.52 -26.85 11.50
C THR A 237 -21.31 -25.41 11.93
N GLY A 238 -20.52 -25.18 12.97
CA GLY A 238 -20.12 -23.85 13.41
C GLY A 238 -19.21 -23.17 12.40
N PRO A 239 -18.88 -21.89 12.64
CA PRO A 239 -18.13 -21.10 11.69
C PRO A 239 -16.70 -21.68 11.51
N ALA A 240 -16.04 -22.25 12.53
CA ALA A 240 -14.78 -22.98 12.37
C ALA A 240 -15.02 -24.49 12.45
N LYS A 241 -15.11 -25.13 11.29
CA LYS A 241 -15.42 -26.57 11.21
C LYS A 241 -14.22 -27.43 11.62
N VAL A 242 -14.48 -28.49 12.36
CA VAL A 242 -13.48 -29.53 12.64
C VAL A 242 -13.34 -30.43 11.40
N TRP A 243 -12.11 -30.72 10.98
CA TRP A 243 -11.81 -31.61 9.84
C TRP A 243 -11.60 -33.06 10.27
N ARG A 244 -11.67 -33.99 9.32
CA ARG A 244 -11.35 -35.42 9.58
C ARG A 244 -9.88 -35.62 9.94
N THR A 245 -9.63 -36.62 10.77
CA THR A 245 -8.29 -37.04 11.21
C THR A 245 -7.51 -37.83 10.16
N GLY A 246 -8.22 -38.40 9.17
CA GLY A 246 -7.66 -39.31 8.16
C GLY A 246 -7.85 -40.80 8.51
N GLN A 247 -8.24 -41.15 9.74
CA GLN A 247 -8.35 -42.54 10.18
C GLN A 247 -9.40 -43.34 9.41
N THR A 248 -9.05 -44.55 9.01
CA THR A 248 -9.92 -45.49 8.27
C THR A 248 -9.83 -46.94 8.75
N THR A 249 -9.00 -47.21 9.78
CA THR A 249 -8.79 -48.54 10.35
C THR A 249 -9.04 -48.54 11.86
N CYS A 250 -9.57 -49.65 12.38
CA CYS A 250 -9.93 -49.80 13.78
C CYS A 250 -9.13 -50.93 14.43
N TYR A 251 -8.84 -50.78 15.72
CA TYR A 251 -8.03 -51.72 16.49
C TYR A 251 -8.70 -52.03 17.82
N ASP A 252 -8.47 -53.23 18.34
CA ASP A 252 -8.89 -53.58 19.71
C ASP A 252 -7.98 -52.93 20.77
N ILE A 253 -8.26 -53.26 22.04
CA ILE A 253 -7.51 -52.75 23.20
C ILE A 253 -6.05 -53.20 23.25
N ASN A 254 -5.71 -54.31 22.58
CA ASN A 254 -4.35 -54.86 22.51
C ASN A 254 -3.63 -54.42 21.22
N GLY A 255 -4.22 -53.52 20.43
CA GLY A 255 -3.66 -53.07 19.16
C GLY A 255 -3.80 -54.07 18.02
N THR A 256 -4.70 -55.05 18.11
CA THR A 256 -5.00 -55.97 17.01
C THR A 256 -5.94 -55.33 16.02
N LEU A 257 -5.59 -55.35 14.73
CA LEU A 257 -6.43 -54.83 13.65
C LEU A 257 -7.78 -55.57 13.59
N LEU A 258 -8.86 -54.81 13.54
CA LEU A 258 -10.21 -55.34 13.38
C LEU A 258 -10.56 -55.55 11.90
N VAL A 259 -11.32 -56.61 11.62
CA VAL A 259 -11.83 -56.91 10.26
C VAL A 259 -12.83 -55.86 9.78
N SER A 260 -13.54 -55.22 10.71
CA SER A 260 -14.49 -54.15 10.41
C SER A 260 -14.52 -53.12 11.54
N CYS A 261 -14.65 -51.85 11.15
CA CYS A 261 -14.91 -50.74 12.06
C CYS A 261 -16.39 -50.61 12.46
N ALA A 262 -17.32 -51.23 11.73
CA ALA A 262 -18.74 -50.93 11.84
C ALA A 262 -19.28 -51.15 13.26
N GLY A 263 -19.82 -50.09 13.86
CA GLY A 263 -20.42 -50.12 15.19
C GLY A 263 -19.43 -50.16 16.35
N THR A 264 -18.15 -49.88 16.08
CA THR A 264 -17.12 -49.77 17.12
C THR A 264 -17.12 -48.41 17.80
N GLY A 265 -17.67 -47.38 17.15
CA GLY A 265 -17.66 -46.00 17.64
C GLY A 265 -16.27 -45.34 17.61
N GLN A 266 -15.26 -46.01 17.04
CA GLN A 266 -13.93 -45.44 16.83
C GLN A 266 -13.98 -44.35 15.76
N ASP A 267 -12.97 -43.48 15.74
CA ASP A 267 -12.86 -42.40 14.76
C ASP A 267 -12.98 -42.89 13.31
N ALA A 268 -12.32 -44.01 12.99
CA ALA A 268 -12.38 -44.67 11.69
C ALA A 268 -13.75 -45.30 11.33
N ASP A 269 -14.64 -45.52 12.30
CA ASP A 269 -16.03 -45.97 12.08
C ASP A 269 -16.92 -44.79 11.69
N LEU A 270 -16.77 -43.67 12.41
CA LEU A 270 -17.69 -42.54 12.31
C LEU A 270 -17.27 -41.50 11.26
N LEU A 271 -15.96 -41.38 11.00
CA LEU A 271 -15.37 -40.43 10.05
C LEU A 271 -15.92 -39.00 10.24
N THR A 272 -15.98 -38.55 11.50
CA THR A 272 -16.57 -37.27 11.88
C THR A 272 -15.68 -36.09 11.48
N GLY A 273 -16.31 -34.94 11.23
CA GLY A 273 -15.64 -33.74 10.72
C GLY A 273 -15.70 -33.61 9.19
N SER A 274 -15.21 -32.47 8.72
CA SER A 274 -15.18 -32.11 7.29
C SER A 274 -14.21 -33.01 6.53
N ALA A 275 -14.70 -33.64 5.46
CA ALA A 275 -13.90 -34.52 4.63
C ALA A 275 -12.78 -33.76 3.92
N TRP A 276 -11.64 -34.41 3.73
CA TRP A 276 -10.55 -33.84 2.95
C TRP A 276 -10.92 -33.77 1.46
N PRO A 277 -10.49 -32.72 0.74
CA PRO A 277 -10.59 -32.67 -0.70
C PRO A 277 -9.62 -33.67 -1.35
N ASP A 278 -9.95 -34.08 -2.59
CA ASP A 278 -9.08 -34.88 -3.45
C ASP A 278 -8.87 -34.11 -4.77
N PRO A 279 -7.64 -33.61 -5.05
CA PRO A 279 -6.43 -33.79 -4.26
C PRO A 279 -6.41 -32.95 -2.98
N ARG A 280 -5.71 -33.44 -1.94
CA ARG A 280 -5.49 -32.69 -0.69
C ARG A 280 -4.56 -31.48 -0.87
N PHE A 281 -3.54 -31.63 -1.71
CA PHE A 281 -2.52 -30.60 -1.95
C PHE A 281 -2.37 -30.32 -3.45
N THR A 282 -2.12 -29.06 -3.78
CA THR A 282 -1.84 -28.60 -5.15
C THR A 282 -0.43 -28.01 -5.20
N ASP A 283 0.46 -28.59 -6.01
CA ASP A 283 1.76 -27.99 -6.33
C ASP A 283 1.57 -26.87 -7.35
N ASN A 284 1.92 -25.64 -6.98
CA ASN A 284 1.72 -24.47 -7.83
C ASN A 284 2.83 -24.30 -8.88
N GLY A 285 3.89 -25.12 -8.85
CA GLY A 285 4.99 -25.07 -9.81
C GLY A 285 5.92 -23.85 -9.66
N ASN A 286 5.72 -23.06 -8.61
CA ASN A 286 6.42 -21.80 -8.35
C ASN A 286 7.16 -21.81 -6.98
N GLY A 287 7.46 -23.00 -6.45
CA GLY A 287 8.08 -23.17 -5.13
C GLY A 287 7.11 -23.25 -3.96
N THR A 288 5.80 -23.14 -4.20
CA THR A 288 4.75 -23.21 -3.17
C THR A 288 3.77 -24.35 -3.40
N VAL A 289 3.08 -24.75 -2.34
CA VAL A 289 2.05 -25.80 -2.34
C VAL A 289 0.82 -25.28 -1.61
N THR A 290 -0.35 -25.38 -2.24
CA THR A 290 -1.64 -25.03 -1.62
C THR A 290 -2.23 -26.24 -0.91
N ASP A 291 -2.62 -26.10 0.36
CA ASP A 291 -3.47 -27.04 1.09
C ASP A 291 -4.93 -26.77 0.73
N ASN A 292 -5.56 -27.64 -0.06
CA ASN A 292 -6.94 -27.43 -0.53
C ASN A 292 -7.96 -27.58 0.61
N LEU A 293 -7.59 -28.16 1.76
CA LEU A 293 -8.49 -28.22 2.92
C LEU A 293 -8.62 -26.84 3.58
N SER A 294 -7.49 -26.19 3.90
CA SER A 294 -7.47 -24.94 4.65
C SER A 294 -7.39 -23.68 3.77
N GLY A 295 -6.99 -23.84 2.50
CA GLY A 295 -6.65 -22.72 1.61
C GLY A 295 -5.27 -22.12 1.88
N LEU A 296 -4.53 -22.60 2.88
CA LEU A 296 -3.19 -22.10 3.22
C LEU A 296 -2.18 -22.50 2.16
N THR A 297 -1.18 -21.63 1.94
CA THR A 297 -0.06 -21.90 1.03
C THR A 297 1.22 -22.08 1.82
N TRP A 298 1.93 -23.15 1.53
CA TRP A 298 3.13 -23.59 2.24
C TRP A 298 4.34 -23.55 1.30
N LEU A 299 5.53 -23.29 1.84
CA LEU A 299 6.76 -23.50 1.07
C LEU A 299 6.87 -24.98 0.69
N LYS A 300 7.19 -25.25 -0.58
CA LYS A 300 7.37 -26.63 -1.07
C LYS A 300 8.56 -27.31 -0.39
N ASN A 301 9.65 -26.55 -0.17
CA ASN A 301 10.80 -26.99 0.59
C ASN A 301 10.54 -26.81 2.10
N ALA A 302 10.17 -27.89 2.78
CA ALA A 302 9.78 -27.89 4.19
C ALA A 302 10.93 -27.61 5.18
N ASN A 303 12.17 -27.58 4.70
CA ASN A 303 13.36 -27.30 5.50
C ASN A 303 14.31 -26.33 4.75
N CYS A 304 13.76 -25.21 4.26
CA CYS A 304 14.54 -24.21 3.54
C CYS A 304 15.69 -23.63 4.37
N ALA A 305 15.47 -23.42 5.67
CA ALA A 305 16.50 -22.97 6.62
C ALA A 305 17.72 -23.91 6.68
N ASN A 306 17.58 -25.17 6.24
CA ASN A 306 18.60 -26.20 6.25
C ASN A 306 19.16 -26.47 7.66
N GLY A 307 18.26 -26.82 8.59
CA GLY A 307 18.61 -27.16 9.97
C GLY A 307 17.64 -26.57 10.99
N THR A 308 17.86 -26.89 12.26
CA THR A 308 17.02 -26.40 13.36
C THR A 308 17.40 -24.98 13.77
N ARG A 309 16.44 -24.27 14.36
CA ARG A 309 16.56 -22.91 14.91
C ARG A 309 15.99 -22.83 16.31
N ASP A 310 16.59 -21.98 17.14
CA ASP A 310 15.85 -21.49 18.31
C ASP A 310 14.67 -20.65 17.85
N TRP A 311 13.73 -20.40 18.76
CA TRP A 311 12.43 -19.85 18.39
C TRP A 311 12.50 -18.42 17.86
N GLN A 312 13.37 -17.58 18.42
CA GLN A 312 13.52 -16.20 17.93
C GLN A 312 14.18 -16.19 16.55
N THR A 313 15.24 -16.97 16.36
CA THR A 313 15.90 -17.09 15.05
C THR A 313 14.95 -17.66 14.00
N ALA A 314 14.00 -18.51 14.38
CA ALA A 314 12.96 -18.99 13.47
C ALA A 314 12.05 -17.87 12.97
N LEU A 315 11.62 -16.95 13.85
CA LEU A 315 10.85 -15.76 13.46
C LEU A 315 11.68 -14.84 12.58
N ASP A 316 12.94 -14.60 12.94
CA ASP A 316 13.86 -13.75 12.18
C ASP A 316 14.15 -14.33 10.78
N ASP A 317 14.27 -15.66 10.65
CA ASP A 317 14.44 -16.36 9.37
C ASP A 317 13.22 -16.17 8.44
N VAL A 318 12.01 -16.14 8.99
CA VAL A 318 10.79 -15.84 8.21
C VAL A 318 10.71 -14.37 7.84
N ALA A 319 11.13 -13.47 8.74
CA ALA A 319 11.25 -12.05 8.42
C ALA A 319 12.27 -11.80 7.29
N GLY A 320 13.37 -12.55 7.26
CA GLY A 320 14.33 -12.54 6.14
C GLY A 320 13.68 -12.98 4.82
N LEU A 321 12.86 -14.05 4.86
CA LEU A 321 12.15 -14.52 3.68
C LEU A 321 11.23 -13.43 3.09
N ASN A 322 10.59 -12.64 3.96
CA ASN A 322 9.76 -11.50 3.57
C ASN A 322 10.53 -10.25 3.14
N ALA A 323 11.81 -10.14 3.48
CA ALA A 323 12.59 -8.93 3.20
C ALA A 323 13.50 -9.07 1.98
N ASP A 324 14.05 -10.26 1.74
CA ASP A 324 15.00 -10.50 0.65
C ASP A 324 14.77 -11.82 -0.11
N GLY A 325 13.70 -12.56 0.21
CA GLY A 325 13.37 -13.83 -0.43
C GLY A 325 14.24 -15.01 0.03
N THR A 326 15.02 -14.87 1.12
CA THR A 326 15.90 -15.92 1.63
C THR A 326 15.62 -16.29 3.09
N MET A 327 15.91 -17.54 3.45
CA MET A 327 15.78 -18.02 4.82
C MET A 327 17.12 -18.61 5.28
N ASN A 328 17.73 -17.98 6.29
CA ASN A 328 19.15 -18.22 6.63
C ASN A 328 20.06 -18.14 5.38
N GLY A 329 19.83 -17.15 4.52
CA GLY A 329 20.57 -16.96 3.27
C GLY A 329 20.32 -18.01 2.18
N ASN A 330 19.41 -18.98 2.40
CA ASN A 330 19.03 -19.96 1.39
C ASN A 330 17.86 -19.45 0.55
N ASN A 331 17.96 -19.63 -0.77
CA ASN A 331 16.84 -19.39 -1.67
C ASN A 331 15.79 -20.50 -1.52
N CYS A 332 14.58 -20.15 -1.09
CA CYS A 332 13.49 -21.11 -0.86
C CYS A 332 12.74 -21.53 -2.13
N GLY A 333 13.07 -20.95 -3.28
CA GLY A 333 12.51 -21.27 -4.59
C GLY A 333 11.14 -20.68 -4.86
N ASP A 334 10.64 -19.80 -3.99
CA ASP A 334 9.39 -19.07 -4.19
C ASP A 334 9.56 -18.02 -5.29
N ILE A 335 8.83 -18.20 -6.38
CA ILE A 335 8.76 -17.27 -7.51
C ILE A 335 7.32 -16.82 -7.78
N SER A 336 6.43 -17.00 -6.80
CA SER A 336 4.98 -16.82 -6.96
C SER A 336 4.55 -15.38 -7.28
N SER A 337 5.38 -14.37 -7.04
CA SER A 337 5.15 -12.96 -7.38
C SER A 337 5.81 -12.51 -8.69
N GLY A 338 6.23 -13.44 -9.55
CA GLY A 338 6.83 -13.11 -10.84
C GLY A 338 8.29 -12.64 -10.76
N GLY A 339 8.96 -12.91 -9.65
CA GLY A 339 10.39 -12.64 -9.44
C GLY A 339 10.71 -11.59 -8.38
N SER A 340 9.72 -10.87 -7.82
CA SER A 340 9.85 -10.21 -6.52
C SER A 340 9.77 -11.25 -5.38
N HIS A 341 9.96 -10.86 -4.13
CA HIS A 341 9.69 -11.72 -2.98
C HIS A 341 8.26 -11.48 -2.47
N GLN A 342 7.69 -12.47 -1.79
CA GLN A 342 6.42 -12.33 -1.08
C GLN A 342 6.68 -11.75 0.31
N THR A 343 5.73 -10.95 0.83
CA THR A 343 5.89 -10.23 2.10
C THR A 343 5.02 -10.75 3.24
N ASP A 344 4.22 -11.79 2.98
CA ASP A 344 3.19 -12.32 3.88
C ASP A 344 3.51 -13.72 4.47
N TRP A 345 4.75 -14.19 4.35
CA TRP A 345 5.17 -15.44 5.00
C TRP A 345 5.18 -15.27 6.51
N ARG A 346 4.71 -16.28 7.23
CA ARG A 346 4.76 -16.32 8.70
C ARG A 346 5.15 -17.70 9.20
N LEU A 347 5.63 -17.75 10.44
CA LEU A 347 5.70 -19.00 11.17
C LEU A 347 4.26 -19.43 11.50
N PRO A 348 3.80 -20.63 11.08
CA PRO A 348 2.42 -21.07 11.29
C PRO A 348 2.09 -21.16 12.78
N ASN A 349 0.84 -20.87 13.13
CA ASN A 349 0.38 -21.15 14.48
C ASN A 349 0.12 -22.66 14.68
N SER A 350 -0.08 -23.07 15.92
CA SER A 350 -0.22 -24.50 16.24
C SER A 350 -1.42 -25.19 15.59
N LYS A 351 -2.50 -24.46 15.25
CA LYS A 351 -3.67 -25.03 14.54
C LYS A 351 -3.39 -25.22 13.05
N GLU A 352 -2.64 -24.31 12.44
CA GLU A 352 -2.25 -24.38 11.03
C GLU A 352 -1.32 -25.56 10.75
N ILE A 353 -0.35 -25.84 11.63
CA ILE A 353 0.48 -27.04 11.48
C ILE A 353 -0.36 -28.30 11.71
N LEU A 354 -1.23 -28.28 12.74
CA LEU A 354 -2.08 -29.43 13.08
C LEU A 354 -3.04 -29.79 11.93
N SER A 355 -3.47 -28.83 11.11
CA SER A 355 -4.34 -29.11 9.96
C SER A 355 -3.67 -29.96 8.89
N LEU A 356 -2.33 -30.00 8.83
CA LEU A 356 -1.59 -30.86 7.91
C LEU A 356 -1.54 -32.33 8.35
N ILE A 357 -1.71 -32.60 9.65
CA ILE A 357 -1.45 -33.91 10.25
C ILE A 357 -2.49 -34.94 9.80
N ASP A 358 -1.98 -36.05 9.25
CA ASP A 358 -2.75 -37.25 8.97
C ASP A 358 -2.53 -38.28 10.08
N PHE A 359 -3.51 -38.41 10.98
CA PHE A 359 -3.45 -39.36 12.10
C PHE A 359 -3.63 -40.83 11.68
N SER A 360 -3.76 -41.11 10.38
CA SER A 360 -3.70 -42.46 9.81
C SER A 360 -2.32 -42.84 9.25
N HIS A 361 -1.38 -41.90 9.25
CA HIS A 361 -0.01 -42.10 8.79
C HIS A 361 1.00 -41.70 9.86
N TYR A 362 2.20 -42.25 9.74
CA TYR A 362 3.36 -41.88 10.53
C TYR A 362 4.59 -41.92 9.63
N ASN A 363 5.61 -41.13 9.97
CA ASN A 363 6.90 -41.06 9.26
C ASN A 363 6.82 -40.68 7.75
N PRO A 364 6.39 -39.45 7.40
CA PRO A 364 5.80 -38.43 8.27
C PRO A 364 4.29 -38.62 8.42
N ALA A 365 3.69 -37.99 9.43
CA ALA A 365 2.25 -37.91 9.64
C ALA A 365 1.58 -36.94 8.64
N LEU A 366 1.76 -37.19 7.34
CA LEU A 366 1.18 -36.44 6.23
C LEU A 366 0.52 -37.42 5.23
N PRO A 367 -0.47 -36.97 4.44
CA PRO A 367 -1.02 -37.77 3.36
C PRO A 367 0.06 -38.21 2.37
N ALA A 368 0.12 -39.51 2.04
CA ALA A 368 1.20 -40.11 1.23
C ALA A 368 1.42 -39.46 -0.15
N SER A 369 0.42 -38.77 -0.71
CA SER A 369 0.48 -38.09 -2.00
C SER A 369 0.95 -36.64 -1.94
N HIS A 370 1.52 -36.18 -0.82
CA HIS A 370 1.94 -34.79 -0.66
C HIS A 370 3.07 -34.40 -1.64
N PRO A 371 3.12 -33.15 -2.15
CA PRO A 371 4.16 -32.70 -3.08
C PRO A 371 5.40 -32.06 -2.42
N PHE A 372 5.45 -32.01 -1.08
CA PHE A 372 6.52 -31.36 -0.32
C PHE A 372 7.88 -32.06 -0.47
N SER A 373 8.95 -31.27 -0.44
CA SER A 373 10.34 -31.72 -0.51
C SER A 373 11.11 -31.39 0.78
N ASN A 374 12.22 -32.09 1.02
CA ASN A 374 13.07 -31.95 2.22
C ASN A 374 12.29 -32.00 3.54
N LEU A 375 11.30 -32.90 3.61
CA LEU A 375 10.49 -33.08 4.80
C LEU A 375 11.32 -33.52 6.00
N VAL A 376 10.94 -32.96 7.14
CA VAL A 376 11.52 -33.27 8.44
C VAL A 376 10.71 -34.42 9.04
N THR A 377 11.20 -35.66 8.93
CA THR A 377 10.44 -36.83 9.40
C THR A 377 10.65 -37.16 10.88
N TRP A 378 11.83 -36.90 11.44
CA TRP A 378 12.19 -37.21 12.83
C TRP A 378 12.35 -35.96 13.71
N GLY A 379 11.96 -34.80 13.20
CA GLY A 379 12.08 -33.52 13.88
C GLY A 379 10.73 -32.88 14.11
N ASP A 380 10.72 -31.92 15.02
CA ASP A 380 9.53 -31.16 15.35
C ASP A 380 9.57 -29.80 14.64
N LEU A 381 8.40 -29.29 14.29
CA LEU A 381 8.22 -27.97 13.70
C LEU A 381 7.88 -26.97 14.80
N TRP A 382 8.54 -25.82 14.78
CA TRP A 382 8.09 -24.69 15.58
C TRP A 382 6.75 -24.16 15.08
N SER A 383 5.87 -23.81 16.02
CA SER A 383 4.77 -22.89 15.76
C SER A 383 5.08 -21.50 16.32
N SER A 384 4.38 -20.48 15.84
CA SER A 384 4.39 -19.11 16.40
C SER A 384 3.63 -18.99 17.72
N THR A 385 3.03 -20.07 18.22
CA THR A 385 2.18 -20.05 19.40
C THR A 385 2.96 -20.31 20.70
N THR A 386 2.92 -19.37 21.64
CA THR A 386 3.46 -19.54 23.01
C THR A 386 2.48 -20.34 23.88
N ALA A 387 2.96 -21.19 24.80
CA ALA A 387 2.09 -21.78 25.81
C ALA A 387 1.90 -20.78 26.97
N SER A 388 0.70 -20.23 27.17
CA SER A 388 0.48 -19.16 28.18
C SER A 388 0.86 -19.55 29.61
N ALA A 389 0.72 -20.83 29.97
CA ALA A 389 1.13 -21.37 31.27
C ALA A 389 2.63 -21.72 31.39
N LEU A 390 3.36 -21.72 30.28
CA LEU A 390 4.82 -21.84 30.22
C LEU A 390 5.33 -20.78 29.22
N THR A 391 5.34 -19.52 29.64
CA THR A 391 5.61 -18.38 28.74
C THR A 391 7.01 -18.40 28.09
N GLN A 392 7.95 -19.13 28.71
CA GLN A 392 9.29 -19.43 28.17
C GLN A 392 9.28 -20.49 27.05
N GLY A 393 8.14 -21.12 26.79
CA GLY A 393 7.99 -22.19 25.83
C GLY A 393 6.99 -21.88 24.72
N ALA A 394 7.31 -22.35 23.52
CA ALA A 394 6.42 -22.32 22.36
C ALA A 394 5.93 -23.72 22.03
N LEU A 395 4.79 -23.83 21.35
CA LEU A 395 4.25 -25.11 20.91
C LEU A 395 5.04 -25.60 19.70
N ARG A 396 5.30 -26.90 19.68
CA ARG A 396 5.88 -27.62 18.54
C ARG A 396 5.02 -28.82 18.19
N ILE A 397 5.07 -29.23 16.92
CA ILE A 397 4.36 -30.40 16.41
C ILE A 397 5.39 -31.40 15.87
N GLY A 398 5.31 -32.64 16.31
CA GLY A 398 6.19 -33.70 15.84
C GLY A 398 5.70 -34.31 14.55
N MET A 399 6.50 -34.24 13.49
CA MET A 399 6.08 -34.72 12.17
C MET A 399 6.16 -36.24 12.00
N TYR A 400 6.72 -36.96 12.97
CA TYR A 400 6.76 -38.42 12.93
C TYR A 400 5.37 -39.00 13.19
N GLU A 401 4.71 -38.65 14.29
CA GLU A 401 3.38 -39.15 14.64
C GLU A 401 2.27 -38.09 14.76
N GLY A 402 2.59 -36.80 14.84
CA GLY A 402 1.61 -35.70 14.95
C GLY A 402 1.33 -35.18 16.36
N TYR A 403 2.14 -35.54 17.37
CA TYR A 403 1.96 -35.02 18.74
C TYR A 403 2.21 -33.51 18.82
N ARG A 404 1.62 -32.85 19.83
CA ARG A 404 1.82 -31.42 20.10
C ARG A 404 2.22 -31.21 21.56
N GLN A 405 3.24 -30.39 21.78
CA GLN A 405 3.71 -30.06 23.13
C GLN A 405 4.43 -28.71 23.17
N ALA A 406 4.41 -28.03 24.32
CA ALA A 406 5.28 -26.89 24.57
C ALA A 406 6.74 -27.31 24.81
N ARG A 407 7.68 -26.53 24.27
CA ARG A 407 9.13 -26.69 24.43
C ARG A 407 9.78 -25.33 24.67
N LEU A 408 10.88 -25.27 25.42
CA LEU A 408 11.55 -24.01 25.74
C LEU A 408 12.04 -23.31 24.46
N LYS A 409 11.86 -21.99 24.39
CA LYS A 409 12.21 -21.17 23.20
C LYS A 409 13.69 -21.18 22.85
N ASN A 410 14.56 -21.51 23.82
CA ASN A 410 16.00 -21.66 23.65
C ASN A 410 16.42 -23.04 23.12
N ASP A 411 15.50 -24.01 23.04
CA ASP A 411 15.74 -25.26 22.32
C ASP A 411 15.59 -25.04 20.81
N THR A 412 16.09 -25.98 20.00
CA THR A 412 16.07 -25.84 18.54
C THR A 412 15.08 -26.81 17.88
N ASN A 413 14.25 -26.32 16.96
CA ASN A 413 13.32 -27.11 16.13
C ASN A 413 13.32 -26.58 14.68
N TYR A 414 12.62 -27.24 13.76
CA TYR A 414 12.60 -26.87 12.34
C TYR A 414 11.58 -25.76 12.04
N VAL A 415 11.81 -25.03 10.94
CA VAL A 415 11.03 -23.86 10.53
C VAL A 415 10.37 -24.15 9.19
N TRP A 416 9.05 -24.07 9.14
CA TRP A 416 8.29 -24.27 7.90
C TRP A 416 7.22 -23.17 7.75
N PRO A 417 7.47 -22.15 6.93
CA PRO A 417 6.55 -21.03 6.77
C PRO A 417 5.27 -21.36 6.02
N VAL A 418 4.23 -20.59 6.36
CA VAL A 418 2.92 -20.59 5.73
C VAL A 418 2.52 -19.17 5.36
N ARG A 419 1.59 -19.01 4.42
CA ARG A 419 0.93 -17.75 4.06
C ARG A 419 -0.54 -17.96 3.71
N GLY A 420 -1.28 -16.85 3.57
CA GLY A 420 -2.73 -16.86 3.32
C GLY A 420 -3.56 -17.17 4.57
N GLY A 421 -4.81 -17.61 4.39
CA GLY A 421 -5.75 -17.90 5.49
C GLY A 421 -6.51 -16.66 5.99
N ILE A 422 -7.21 -16.81 7.12
CA ILE A 422 -7.91 -15.70 7.79
C ILE A 422 -6.91 -14.98 8.67
N LEU A 423 -6.59 -13.73 8.34
CA LEU A 423 -5.71 -12.85 9.11
C LEU A 423 -6.48 -11.59 9.54
N PRO A 424 -6.16 -10.99 10.70
CA PRO A 424 -6.52 -9.62 10.98
C PRO A 424 -6.01 -8.72 9.87
N SER A 425 -6.81 -7.72 9.51
CA SER A 425 -6.33 -6.67 8.60
C SER A 425 -5.08 -6.01 9.19
N PRO A 426 -3.98 -5.86 8.42
CA PRO A 426 -2.78 -5.19 8.92
C PRO A 426 -3.00 -3.67 9.08
N PHE A 427 -4.10 -3.14 8.54
CA PHE A 427 -4.45 -1.73 8.51
C PHE A 427 -5.12 -1.26 9.81
N ALA A 428 -5.04 0.04 10.10
CA ALA A 428 -5.61 0.62 11.33
C ALA A 428 -7.15 0.55 11.38
N GLY A 429 -7.78 0.33 10.23
CA GLY A 429 -9.22 0.15 10.07
C GLY A 429 -9.60 0.04 8.60
N GLY A 430 -10.89 -0.09 8.34
CA GLY A 430 -11.44 -0.29 6.99
C GLY A 430 -11.54 -1.76 6.57
N ASP A 431 -12.27 -2.01 5.49
CA ASP A 431 -12.40 -3.33 4.85
C ASP A 431 -11.85 -3.34 3.42
N GLY A 432 -11.24 -2.24 2.98
CA GLY A 432 -10.64 -2.10 1.66
C GLY A 432 -11.65 -1.83 0.54
N SER A 433 -12.95 -1.73 0.84
CA SER A 433 -13.94 -1.27 -0.14
C SER A 433 -13.86 0.24 -0.35
N GLU A 434 -14.39 0.73 -1.47
CA GLU A 434 -14.48 2.17 -1.75
C GLU A 434 -15.27 2.92 -0.66
N ALA A 435 -16.29 2.29 -0.08
CA ALA A 435 -17.12 2.88 0.98
C ALA A 435 -16.43 2.90 2.36
N ASN A 436 -15.50 1.98 2.58
CA ASN A 436 -14.76 1.85 3.84
C ASN A 436 -13.28 1.47 3.58
N PRO A 437 -12.49 2.41 3.04
CA PRO A 437 -11.11 2.16 2.62
C PRO A 437 -10.22 1.74 3.79
N TYR A 438 -9.17 0.96 3.50
CA TYR A 438 -8.13 0.65 4.48
C TYR A 438 -7.38 1.91 4.93
N GLN A 439 -7.12 2.01 6.23
CA GLN A 439 -6.47 3.16 6.86
C GLN A 439 -4.99 2.88 7.12
N ILE A 440 -4.11 3.76 6.61
CA ILE A 440 -2.66 3.65 6.71
C ILE A 440 -2.11 4.76 7.60
N GLU A 441 -1.43 4.37 8.66
CA GLU A 441 -0.79 5.24 9.66
C GLU A 441 0.72 5.02 9.77
N THR A 442 1.22 3.90 9.24
CA THR A 442 2.63 3.49 9.41
C THR A 442 3.26 3.01 8.11
N ALA A 443 4.60 3.00 8.07
CA ALA A 443 5.37 2.49 6.93
C ALA A 443 5.06 1.00 6.64
N ALA A 444 4.92 0.17 7.68
CA ALA A 444 4.58 -1.25 7.54
C ALA A 444 3.18 -1.45 6.92
N GLN A 445 2.21 -0.60 7.27
CA GLN A 445 0.88 -0.63 6.66
C GLN A 445 0.91 -0.20 5.20
N LEU A 446 1.73 0.80 4.84
CA LEU A 446 1.92 1.19 3.46
C LEU A 446 2.58 0.07 2.64
N ASP A 447 3.48 -0.68 3.24
CA ASP A 447 4.16 -1.80 2.59
C ASP A 447 3.22 -3.00 2.37
N ALA A 448 2.34 -3.27 3.33
CA ALA A 448 1.31 -4.31 3.23
C ALA A 448 0.37 -4.14 2.02
N VAL A 449 0.26 -2.94 1.43
CA VAL A 449 -0.58 -2.66 0.25
C VAL A 449 -0.27 -3.57 -0.94
N ARG A 450 0.95 -4.12 -1.03
CA ARG A 450 1.37 -5.09 -2.06
C ARG A 450 0.50 -6.33 -2.10
N ASP A 451 -0.09 -6.71 -0.96
CA ASP A 451 -0.94 -7.89 -0.84
C ASP A 451 -2.44 -7.53 -1.04
N TYR A 452 -2.76 -6.25 -1.22
CA TYR A 452 -4.11 -5.70 -1.35
C TYR A 452 -4.26 -4.80 -2.59
N LEU A 453 -3.72 -5.24 -3.73
CA LEU A 453 -3.60 -4.43 -4.96
C LEU A 453 -4.92 -3.95 -5.55
N THR A 454 -6.06 -4.51 -5.15
CA THR A 454 -7.41 -4.11 -5.61
C THR A 454 -8.16 -3.23 -4.60
N ALA A 455 -7.62 -3.05 -3.40
CA ALA A 455 -8.30 -2.36 -2.31
C ALA A 455 -8.26 -0.83 -2.48
N HIS A 456 -9.20 -0.15 -1.84
CA HIS A 456 -9.17 1.30 -1.66
C HIS A 456 -8.51 1.63 -0.32
N LEU A 457 -7.65 2.65 -0.32
CA LEU A 457 -6.79 3.01 0.80
C LEU A 457 -6.80 4.52 1.05
N ILE A 458 -6.70 4.90 2.32
CA ILE A 458 -6.52 6.28 2.77
C ILE A 458 -5.35 6.40 3.73
N LEU A 459 -4.60 7.51 3.64
CA LEU A 459 -3.68 7.87 4.71
C LEU A 459 -4.46 8.57 5.84
N THR A 460 -4.15 8.21 7.08
CA THR A 460 -4.64 8.90 8.29
C THR A 460 -3.52 9.56 9.10
N ALA A 461 -2.26 9.39 8.66
CA ALA A 461 -1.08 10.08 9.17
C ALA A 461 -0.05 10.30 8.05
N ASP A 462 0.91 11.20 8.30
CA ASP A 462 2.11 11.31 7.47
C ASP A 462 3.01 10.08 7.70
N ILE A 463 3.64 9.58 6.63
CA ILE A 463 4.47 8.36 6.66
C ILE A 463 5.93 8.72 6.42
N ASP A 464 6.81 8.35 7.35
CA ASP A 464 8.26 8.46 7.19
C ASP A 464 8.87 7.10 6.82
N LEU A 465 9.46 7.00 5.63
CA LEU A 465 10.11 5.79 5.13
C LEU A 465 11.61 5.71 5.48
N ASN A 466 12.14 6.62 6.31
CA ASN A 466 13.49 6.53 6.86
C ASN A 466 13.61 5.49 8.00
N VAL A 467 13.07 4.30 7.76
CA VAL A 467 13.10 3.15 8.67
C VAL A 467 13.47 1.91 7.88
N ALA A 468 14.13 0.95 8.52
CA ALA A 468 14.42 -0.34 7.89
C ALA A 468 13.10 -1.13 7.67
N PRO A 469 12.99 -1.91 6.58
CA PRO A 469 13.99 -2.12 5.53
C PRO A 469 14.00 -1.05 4.43
N TYR A 470 13.00 -0.18 4.38
CA TYR A 470 12.71 0.75 3.27
C TYR A 470 13.80 1.80 3.00
N SER A 471 14.63 2.08 4.01
CA SER A 471 15.73 3.04 3.91
C SER A 471 17.10 2.39 3.61
N GLN A 472 17.17 1.08 3.39
CA GLN A 472 18.42 0.32 3.25
C GLN A 472 18.58 -0.30 1.86
N GLY A 473 19.82 -0.53 1.42
CA GLY A 473 20.10 -1.21 0.15
C GLY A 473 19.49 -0.50 -1.07
N GLU A 474 18.62 -1.19 -1.80
CA GLU A 474 17.87 -0.63 -2.92
C GLU A 474 16.70 0.28 -2.47
N GLY A 475 16.35 0.27 -1.19
CA GLY A 475 15.24 1.00 -0.61
C GLY A 475 13.88 0.39 -0.95
N TRP A 476 12.84 1.24 -1.04
CA TRP A 476 11.45 0.85 -1.28
C TRP A 476 11.25 0.08 -2.59
N GLU A 477 10.63 -1.09 -2.52
CA GLU A 477 10.23 -1.84 -3.71
C GLU A 477 8.96 -1.22 -4.33
N PRO A 478 8.82 -1.01 -5.65
CA PRO A 478 7.59 -0.44 -6.21
C PRO A 478 6.34 -1.31 -5.97
N ILE A 479 5.20 -0.70 -5.62
CA ILE A 479 3.92 -1.43 -5.49
C ILE A 479 3.34 -1.72 -6.88
N GLY A 480 2.96 -2.96 -7.12
CA GLY A 480 2.36 -3.40 -8.38
C GLY A 480 3.39 -3.68 -9.47
N THR A 481 3.24 -4.82 -10.13
CA THR A 481 4.10 -5.29 -11.23
C THR A 481 3.32 -5.32 -12.54
N PHE A 482 4.00 -5.63 -13.65
CA PHE A 482 3.31 -5.79 -14.93
C PHE A 482 2.27 -6.92 -14.92
N ASP A 483 2.56 -8.03 -14.23
CA ASP A 483 1.66 -9.19 -14.13
C ASP A 483 0.58 -9.03 -13.05
N ALA A 484 0.85 -8.19 -12.03
CA ALA A 484 -0.07 -7.87 -10.95
C ALA A 484 -0.08 -6.35 -10.70
N PRO A 485 -0.77 -5.56 -11.55
CA PRO A 485 -0.83 -4.11 -11.40
C PRO A 485 -1.68 -3.72 -10.19
N PHE A 486 -1.37 -2.56 -9.59
CA PHE A 486 -2.29 -1.94 -8.64
C PHE A 486 -3.54 -1.43 -9.38
N THR A 487 -4.73 -1.79 -8.89
CA THR A 487 -6.02 -1.46 -9.51
C THR A 487 -7.00 -0.75 -8.58
N GLY A 488 -6.60 -0.53 -7.33
CA GLY A 488 -7.38 0.15 -6.31
C GLY A 488 -7.33 1.67 -6.35
N GLY A 489 -7.83 2.30 -5.28
CA GLY A 489 -7.75 3.74 -5.07
C GLY A 489 -6.83 4.09 -3.91
N PHE A 490 -6.00 5.13 -4.04
CA PHE A 490 -5.10 5.61 -2.99
C PHE A 490 -5.29 7.12 -2.79
N ASP A 491 -5.95 7.49 -1.69
CA ASP A 491 -6.21 8.89 -1.33
C ASP A 491 -5.39 9.30 -0.11
N GLY A 492 -4.41 10.17 -0.33
CA GLY A 492 -3.53 10.67 0.73
C GLY A 492 -4.23 11.58 1.74
N LYS A 493 -5.47 12.03 1.50
CA LYS A 493 -6.21 12.93 2.41
C LYS A 493 -5.44 14.20 2.83
N GLY A 494 -4.45 14.62 2.03
CA GLY A 494 -3.57 15.75 2.30
C GLY A 494 -2.31 15.41 3.11
N HIS A 495 -2.09 14.14 3.46
CA HIS A 495 -0.90 13.66 4.13
C HIS A 495 0.30 13.51 3.19
N SER A 496 1.48 13.39 3.80
CA SER A 496 2.75 13.24 3.09
C SER A 496 3.38 11.88 3.32
N ILE A 497 4.05 11.35 2.30
CA ILE A 497 5.02 10.26 2.42
C ILE A 497 6.41 10.84 2.15
N VAL A 498 7.30 10.74 3.14
CA VAL A 498 8.63 11.36 3.09
C VAL A 498 9.75 10.33 3.15
N ASN A 499 10.93 10.75 2.70
CA ASN A 499 12.15 9.94 2.67
C ASN A 499 12.02 8.65 1.83
N LEU A 500 11.19 8.70 0.77
CA LEU A 500 11.07 7.58 -0.16
C LEU A 500 12.37 7.42 -0.96
N LEU A 501 13.17 6.40 -0.62
CA LEU A 501 14.39 6.02 -1.31
C LEU A 501 14.11 4.84 -2.25
N ILE A 502 14.47 4.98 -3.53
CA ILE A 502 14.49 3.87 -4.49
C ILE A 502 15.79 3.95 -5.30
N ASN A 503 16.61 2.89 -5.30
CA ASN A 503 17.88 2.84 -6.01
C ASN A 503 17.99 1.56 -6.85
N ARG A 504 17.27 1.51 -7.98
CA ARG A 504 17.14 0.36 -8.88
C ARG A 504 17.48 0.73 -10.33
N SER A 505 18.72 1.18 -10.56
CA SER A 505 19.17 1.78 -11.83
C SER A 505 19.03 0.90 -13.08
N ASP A 506 18.88 -0.42 -12.90
CA ASP A 506 18.78 -1.40 -13.98
C ASP A 506 17.36 -1.94 -14.22
N GLN A 507 16.37 -1.47 -13.44
CA GLN A 507 14.98 -1.95 -13.48
C GLN A 507 14.02 -0.90 -14.05
N ASP A 508 13.04 -1.37 -14.82
CA ASP A 508 11.97 -0.56 -15.39
C ASP A 508 10.74 -0.52 -14.45
N TYR A 509 9.79 0.39 -14.68
CA TYR A 509 8.56 0.58 -13.87
C TYR A 509 8.84 0.99 -12.42
N ILE A 510 9.43 2.18 -12.25
CA ILE A 510 9.94 2.64 -10.95
C ILE A 510 9.12 3.84 -10.45
N GLY A 511 8.65 3.75 -9.21
CA GLY A 511 7.95 4.79 -8.45
C GLY A 511 7.50 4.23 -7.10
N LEU A 512 6.75 5.01 -6.31
CA LEU A 512 6.03 4.44 -5.15
C LEU A 512 5.18 3.24 -5.62
N PHE A 513 4.52 3.40 -6.76
CA PHE A 513 3.88 2.36 -7.55
C PHE A 513 4.69 2.08 -8.81
N GLY A 514 4.96 0.81 -9.11
CA GLY A 514 5.66 0.42 -10.33
C GLY A 514 4.73 0.46 -11.53
N ASN A 515 3.67 -0.36 -11.47
CA ASN A 515 2.64 -0.46 -12.50
C ASN A 515 1.23 -0.42 -11.88
N ALA A 516 0.35 0.37 -12.49
CA ALA A 516 -1.04 0.50 -12.08
C ALA A 516 -2.00 0.57 -13.27
N SER A 517 -3.22 0.07 -13.08
CA SER A 517 -4.26 -0.02 -14.10
C SER A 517 -5.65 0.15 -13.51
N ASN A 518 -6.49 0.98 -14.10
CA ASN A 518 -7.77 1.45 -13.53
C ASN A 518 -7.64 2.07 -12.13
N ALA A 519 -6.43 2.46 -11.75
CA ALA A 519 -6.13 2.99 -10.42
C ALA A 519 -6.42 4.49 -10.31
N GLN A 520 -6.72 4.93 -9.09
CA GLN A 520 -6.96 6.34 -8.76
C GLN A 520 -5.99 6.80 -7.68
N PHE A 521 -5.32 7.93 -7.90
CA PHE A 521 -4.42 8.54 -6.92
C PHE A 521 -4.85 9.97 -6.61
N SER A 522 -5.02 10.31 -5.32
CA SER A 522 -5.43 11.67 -4.95
C SER A 522 -4.80 12.23 -3.68
N ASN A 523 -4.70 13.57 -3.60
CA ASN A 523 -4.43 14.34 -2.37
C ASN A 523 -3.19 13.88 -1.58
N LEU A 524 -2.05 13.74 -2.24
CA LEU A 524 -0.84 13.18 -1.66
C LEU A 524 0.38 14.06 -1.94
N SER A 525 1.25 14.24 -0.95
CA SER A 525 2.58 14.83 -1.15
C SER A 525 3.68 13.79 -0.95
N LEU A 526 4.69 13.80 -1.83
CA LEU A 526 5.81 12.86 -1.82
C LEU A 526 7.15 13.61 -1.79
N LEU A 527 8.04 13.26 -0.86
CA LEU A 527 9.45 13.64 -0.89
C LEU A 527 10.31 12.43 -1.28
N VAL A 528 10.85 12.45 -2.49
CA VAL A 528 11.44 11.27 -3.14
C VAL A 528 12.92 11.42 -3.48
N ASN A 529 13.65 10.31 -3.43
CA ASN A 529 14.98 10.15 -4.00
C ASN A 529 15.00 8.84 -4.80
N ILE A 530 14.69 8.93 -6.09
CA ILE A 530 14.43 7.77 -6.95
C ILE A 530 15.45 7.70 -8.07
N THR A 531 16.04 6.52 -8.23
CA THR A 531 16.86 6.12 -9.38
C THR A 531 16.31 4.82 -9.97
N GLY A 532 15.98 4.85 -11.27
CA GLY A 532 15.46 3.72 -12.05
C GLY A 532 16.06 3.64 -13.45
N LYS A 533 15.61 2.68 -14.27
CA LYS A 533 15.98 2.58 -15.70
C LYS A 533 14.99 3.31 -16.60
N SER A 534 13.83 2.72 -16.89
CA SER A 534 12.78 3.33 -17.72
C SER A 534 11.41 3.28 -17.04
N GLN A 535 10.48 4.12 -17.52
CA GLN A 535 9.18 4.33 -16.87
C GLN A 535 9.38 4.67 -15.40
N VAL A 536 10.15 5.73 -15.15
CA VAL A 536 10.48 6.21 -13.81
C VAL A 536 9.59 7.43 -13.50
N GLY A 537 8.86 7.36 -12.38
CA GLY A 537 7.99 8.41 -11.85
C GLY A 537 8.13 8.55 -10.34
N GLY A 538 7.87 9.73 -9.79
CA GLY A 538 7.82 9.94 -8.34
C GLY A 538 6.69 9.16 -7.67
N LEU A 539 5.49 9.22 -8.27
CA LEU A 539 4.32 8.47 -7.83
C LEU A 539 4.27 7.10 -8.49
N VAL A 540 4.27 7.06 -9.83
CA VAL A 540 3.99 5.85 -10.60
C VAL A 540 4.88 5.71 -11.82
N GLY A 541 5.44 4.51 -12.04
CA GLY A 541 6.22 4.24 -13.24
C GLY A 541 5.35 4.24 -14.51
N ASN A 542 4.30 3.42 -14.51
CA ASN A 542 3.32 3.30 -15.60
C ASN A 542 1.88 3.27 -15.08
N LEU A 543 0.99 4.09 -15.66
CA LEU A 543 -0.44 4.10 -15.36
C LEU A 543 -1.30 3.99 -16.63
N GLU A 544 -2.14 2.95 -16.70
CA GLU A 544 -2.96 2.67 -17.88
C GLU A 544 -4.12 1.70 -17.62
N PRO A 545 -5.39 2.12 -17.77
CA PRO A 545 -5.90 3.49 -17.62
C PRO A 545 -5.85 3.94 -16.14
N GLY A 546 -6.33 5.13 -15.80
CA GLY A 546 -6.43 5.57 -14.40
C GLY A 546 -6.65 7.07 -14.24
N ALA A 547 -6.47 7.61 -13.03
CA ALA A 547 -6.58 9.05 -12.75
C ALA A 547 -5.61 9.52 -11.66
N ILE A 548 -5.08 10.74 -11.80
CA ILE A 548 -4.23 11.40 -10.80
C ILE A 548 -4.77 12.80 -10.50
N MET A 549 -4.99 13.13 -9.22
CA MET A 549 -5.56 14.41 -8.79
C MET A 549 -4.83 14.97 -7.57
N ALA A 550 -4.43 16.24 -7.59
CA ALA A 550 -3.86 16.88 -6.39
C ALA A 550 -2.66 16.11 -5.77
N VAL A 551 -1.72 15.69 -6.62
CA VAL A 551 -0.48 15.02 -6.17
C VAL A 551 0.71 15.95 -6.33
N HIS A 552 1.54 16.03 -5.30
CA HIS A 552 2.68 16.94 -5.22
C HIS A 552 4.01 16.19 -5.02
N ILE A 553 4.97 16.35 -5.94
CA ILE A 553 6.28 15.68 -5.86
C ILE A 553 7.42 16.66 -5.58
N HIS A 554 8.26 16.29 -4.61
CA HIS A 554 9.49 16.98 -4.21
C HIS A 554 10.68 16.01 -4.28
N GLY A 555 11.90 16.55 -4.38
CA GLY A 555 13.14 15.76 -4.33
C GLY A 555 13.76 15.50 -5.69
N SER A 556 14.17 14.27 -5.98
CA SER A 556 14.93 13.91 -7.19
C SER A 556 14.42 12.62 -7.83
N VAL A 557 14.24 12.65 -9.16
CA VAL A 557 13.86 11.49 -9.98
C VAL A 557 14.84 11.33 -11.13
N ILE A 558 15.55 10.19 -11.15
CA ILE A 558 16.63 9.91 -12.09
C ILE A 558 16.32 8.62 -12.85
N GLY A 559 16.36 8.66 -14.18
CA GLY A 559 16.28 7.46 -15.02
C GLY A 559 17.50 7.26 -15.91
N THR A 560 18.07 6.05 -15.92
CA THR A 560 19.22 5.71 -16.77
C THR A 560 18.82 5.35 -18.21
N GLY A 561 17.53 5.13 -18.46
CA GLY A 561 16.96 4.65 -19.72
C GLY A 561 16.09 5.69 -20.44
N HIS A 562 14.91 5.25 -20.89
CA HIS A 562 14.15 5.96 -21.94
C HIS A 562 13.08 6.92 -21.45
N THR A 563 12.39 6.65 -20.34
CA THR A 563 11.19 7.42 -20.00
C THR A 563 11.21 7.82 -18.54
N VAL A 564 11.22 9.13 -18.28
CA VAL A 564 11.30 9.68 -16.92
C VAL A 564 10.36 10.87 -16.80
N GLY A 565 9.52 10.86 -15.77
CA GLY A 565 8.74 12.03 -15.35
C GLY A 565 8.87 12.26 -13.85
N GLY A 566 8.76 13.50 -13.38
CA GLY A 566 8.79 13.77 -11.94
C GLY A 566 7.60 13.15 -11.20
N LEU A 567 6.39 13.15 -11.81
CA LEU A 567 5.19 12.54 -11.26
C LEU A 567 4.99 11.12 -11.78
N ALA A 568 4.99 10.95 -13.10
CA ALA A 568 4.73 9.66 -13.74
C ALA A 568 5.71 9.40 -14.89
N GLY A 569 6.19 8.17 -15.04
CA GLY A 569 7.00 7.80 -16.19
C GLY A 569 6.18 7.86 -17.48
N ARG A 570 5.15 7.01 -17.58
CA ARG A 570 4.24 6.93 -18.74
C ARG A 570 2.78 6.90 -18.30
N ILE A 571 1.92 7.59 -19.06
CA ILE A 571 0.47 7.54 -18.90
C ILE A 571 -0.23 7.29 -20.25
N ARG A 572 -1.33 6.52 -20.21
CA ARG A 572 -2.19 6.23 -21.36
C ARG A 572 -3.65 6.14 -20.91
N GLU A 573 -4.54 6.92 -21.51
CA GLU A 573 -5.95 7.08 -21.08
C GLU A 573 -6.08 7.57 -19.63
N VAL A 574 -5.31 8.62 -19.26
CA VAL A 574 -5.24 9.14 -17.89
C VAL A 574 -5.49 10.66 -17.85
N PRO A 575 -6.53 11.13 -17.13
CA PRO A 575 -6.59 12.50 -16.65
C PRO A 575 -5.66 12.73 -15.44
N ILE A 576 -4.81 13.75 -15.54
CA ILE A 576 -4.06 14.34 -14.44
C ILE A 576 -4.57 15.76 -14.22
N SER A 577 -4.98 16.09 -12.99
CA SER A 577 -5.39 17.44 -12.64
C SER A 577 -4.84 17.96 -11.32
N SER A 578 -4.65 19.29 -11.26
CA SER A 578 -4.23 20.01 -10.05
C SER A 578 -2.96 19.45 -9.39
N SER A 579 -2.05 18.86 -10.19
CA SER A 579 -0.87 18.15 -9.69
C SER A 579 0.40 18.91 -10.01
N HIS A 580 1.35 18.90 -9.08
CA HIS A 580 2.52 19.78 -9.13
C HIS A 580 3.80 19.01 -8.81
N THR A 581 4.90 19.40 -9.45
CA THR A 581 6.22 18.86 -9.14
C THR A 581 7.26 19.96 -9.09
N ILE A 582 8.10 19.92 -8.06
CA ILE A 582 9.32 20.71 -7.97
C ILE A 582 10.57 19.81 -7.98
N ALA A 583 10.39 18.51 -8.23
CA ALA A 583 11.48 17.55 -8.23
C ALA A 583 12.47 17.82 -9.37
N VAL A 584 13.75 17.70 -9.07
CA VAL A 584 14.80 17.73 -10.10
C VAL A 584 14.70 16.43 -10.88
N VAL A 585 14.60 16.54 -12.21
CA VAL A 585 14.48 15.39 -13.09
C VAL A 585 15.75 15.25 -13.93
N SER A 586 16.30 14.05 -13.94
CA SER A 586 17.43 13.70 -14.79
C SER A 586 17.13 12.43 -15.57
N GLY A 587 17.57 12.39 -16.83
CA GLY A 587 17.56 11.14 -17.55
C GLY A 587 18.33 11.13 -18.86
N GLY A 588 18.55 9.94 -19.39
CA GLY A 588 19.18 9.70 -20.69
C GLY A 588 20.37 8.75 -20.65
N SER A 589 20.37 7.81 -21.58
CA SER A 589 21.54 7.01 -21.98
C SER A 589 21.84 7.28 -23.46
N GLU A 590 23.11 7.50 -23.78
CA GLU A 590 23.61 7.62 -25.16
C GLU A 590 23.59 6.29 -25.92
N THR A 591 23.38 5.16 -25.21
CA THR A 591 23.64 3.81 -25.72
C THR A 591 22.52 3.25 -26.59
N TYR A 592 21.28 3.72 -26.41
CA TYR A 592 20.12 3.17 -27.12
C TYR A 592 19.58 4.18 -28.13
N GLY A 593 19.67 3.85 -29.42
CA GLY A 593 19.24 4.69 -30.55
C GLY A 593 17.72 4.94 -30.67
N GLY A 594 16.96 4.84 -29.58
CA GLY A 594 15.55 5.18 -29.47
C GLY A 594 15.38 6.43 -28.60
N GLY A 595 14.61 7.40 -29.09
CA GLY A 595 14.51 8.71 -28.45
C GLY A 595 13.97 8.66 -27.02
N ALA A 596 14.80 8.90 -26.02
CA ALA A 596 14.35 9.05 -24.64
C ALA A 596 13.41 10.27 -24.47
N ASP A 597 12.38 10.09 -23.65
CA ASP A 597 11.27 10.99 -23.32
C ASP A 597 11.38 11.43 -21.86
N ILE A 598 11.78 12.69 -21.64
CA ILE A 598 12.00 13.24 -20.29
C ILE A 598 11.08 14.43 -20.08
N GLY A 599 10.23 14.35 -19.06
CA GLY A 599 9.32 15.42 -18.65
C GLY A 599 9.52 15.83 -17.20
N GLY A 600 9.32 17.10 -16.87
CA GLY A 600 9.32 17.50 -15.46
C GLY A 600 8.16 16.88 -14.69
N LEU A 601 6.96 16.79 -15.29
CA LEU A 601 5.79 16.13 -14.73
C LEU A 601 5.63 14.69 -15.26
N VAL A 602 5.56 14.52 -16.59
CA VAL A 602 5.31 13.21 -17.20
C VAL A 602 6.29 12.94 -18.34
N GLY A 603 6.94 11.79 -18.36
CA GLY A 603 7.85 11.44 -19.47
C GLY A 603 7.09 11.34 -20.80
N ASN A 604 6.08 10.46 -20.84
CA ASN A 604 5.35 10.13 -22.06
C ASN A 604 3.82 10.10 -21.84
N VAL A 605 3.09 10.87 -22.65
CA VAL A 605 1.62 11.06 -22.55
C VAL A 605 0.94 10.60 -23.84
N GLN A 606 -0.02 9.67 -23.73
CA GLN A 606 -0.63 9.00 -24.89
C GLN A 606 -2.15 8.77 -24.75
N ASN A 607 -2.81 8.54 -25.89
CA ASN A 607 -4.18 8.05 -26.06
C ASN A 607 -5.22 8.75 -25.16
N ASP A 608 -5.65 9.94 -25.58
CA ASP A 608 -6.69 10.73 -24.95
C ASP A 608 -6.43 11.05 -23.46
N SER A 609 -5.15 11.02 -23.05
CA SER A 609 -4.75 11.53 -21.74
C SER A 609 -4.88 13.06 -21.68
N SER A 610 -5.12 13.59 -20.48
CA SER A 610 -5.25 15.04 -20.28
C SER A 610 -4.42 15.52 -19.10
N ILE A 611 -3.67 16.61 -19.25
CA ILE A 611 -2.99 17.30 -18.16
C ILE A 611 -3.65 18.66 -17.99
N LYS A 612 -4.26 18.90 -16.83
CA LYS A 612 -5.03 20.12 -16.56
C LYS A 612 -4.69 20.75 -15.21
N ASP A 613 -4.49 22.06 -15.17
CA ASP A 613 -4.21 22.79 -13.91
C ASP A 613 -2.94 22.28 -13.19
N CYS A 614 -2.00 21.71 -13.94
CA CYS A 614 -0.77 21.12 -13.43
C CYS A 614 0.47 21.99 -13.67
N SER A 615 1.54 21.74 -12.89
CA SER A 615 2.81 22.47 -13.03
C SER A 615 4.08 21.64 -12.81
N ALA A 616 5.17 22.03 -13.47
CA ALA A 616 6.51 21.53 -13.21
C ALA A 616 7.55 22.65 -13.04
N GLN A 617 8.25 22.69 -11.91
CA GLN A 617 9.17 23.79 -11.56
C GLN A 617 10.61 23.33 -11.34
N GLY A 618 10.82 22.03 -11.12
CA GLY A 618 12.15 21.46 -10.97
C GLY A 618 12.96 21.54 -12.27
N SER A 619 14.28 21.72 -12.14
CA SER A 619 15.16 21.75 -13.30
C SER A 619 15.28 20.37 -13.94
N ILE A 620 15.47 20.37 -15.26
CA ILE A 620 15.70 19.15 -16.04
C ILE A 620 17.12 19.18 -16.58
N SER A 621 17.91 18.17 -16.22
CA SER A 621 19.26 17.96 -16.75
C SER A 621 19.30 16.65 -17.52
N SER A 622 19.32 16.72 -18.85
CA SER A 622 19.22 15.53 -19.69
C SER A 622 20.10 15.59 -20.94
N THR A 623 20.62 14.42 -21.34
CA THR A 623 21.24 14.20 -22.66
C THR A 623 20.27 13.56 -23.66
N ALA A 624 19.00 13.42 -23.27
CA ALA A 624 17.96 12.73 -24.03
C ALA A 624 17.49 13.49 -25.28
N PHE A 625 16.77 12.74 -26.11
CA PHE A 625 16.28 13.18 -27.41
C PHE A 625 15.08 14.11 -27.29
N ARG A 626 14.05 13.76 -26.52
CA ARG A 626 12.80 14.53 -26.39
C ARG A 626 12.64 14.97 -24.94
N VAL A 627 12.79 16.27 -24.70
CA VAL A 627 12.84 16.83 -23.34
C VAL A 627 11.87 18.01 -23.25
N GLY A 628 10.96 17.97 -22.29
CA GLY A 628 10.01 19.07 -22.03
C GLY A 628 9.91 19.40 -20.56
N GLY A 629 9.78 20.69 -20.22
CA GLY A 629 9.62 21.12 -18.83
C GLY A 629 8.42 20.50 -18.12
N LEU A 630 7.31 20.29 -18.83
CA LEU A 630 6.11 19.62 -18.31
C LEU A 630 6.05 18.17 -18.78
N ALA A 631 6.16 17.92 -20.08
CA ALA A 631 6.16 16.56 -20.63
C ALA A 631 7.16 16.34 -21.76
N GLY A 632 7.78 15.16 -21.80
CA GLY A 632 8.74 14.81 -22.85
C GLY A 632 8.05 14.70 -24.22
N THR A 633 7.03 13.84 -24.29
CA THR A 633 6.18 13.67 -25.49
C THR A 633 4.69 13.75 -25.14
N LEU A 634 3.93 14.41 -26.01
CA LEU A 634 2.47 14.50 -25.99
C LEU A 634 1.91 13.95 -27.32
N TRP A 635 1.15 12.86 -27.27
CA TRP A 635 0.56 12.24 -28.46
C TRP A 635 -0.92 11.93 -28.30
N ALA A 636 -1.74 12.36 -29.26
CA ALA A 636 -3.20 12.19 -29.23
C ALA A 636 -3.80 12.56 -27.86
N SER A 637 -3.42 13.70 -27.29
CA SER A 637 -3.69 14.07 -25.89
C SER A 637 -3.90 15.58 -25.74
N THR A 638 -4.26 16.03 -24.53
CA THR A 638 -4.54 17.45 -24.27
C THR A 638 -3.77 18.02 -23.08
N ILE A 639 -3.33 19.28 -23.20
CA ILE A 639 -2.82 20.10 -22.10
C ILE A 639 -3.65 21.38 -22.02
N ASN A 640 -4.10 21.72 -20.82
CA ASN A 640 -4.91 22.91 -20.55
C ASN A 640 -4.53 23.56 -19.21
N SER A 641 -4.39 24.89 -19.18
CA SER A 641 -4.17 25.64 -17.93
C SER A 641 -2.93 25.16 -17.15
N SER A 642 -1.84 24.86 -17.85
CA SER A 642 -0.67 24.17 -17.30
C SER A 642 0.65 24.80 -17.71
N TYR A 643 1.67 24.67 -16.87
CA TYR A 643 2.91 25.41 -17.08
C TYR A 643 4.18 24.74 -16.56
N ALA A 644 5.31 25.20 -17.07
CA ALA A 644 6.63 24.81 -16.62
C ALA A 644 7.57 26.00 -16.41
N THR A 645 8.30 26.02 -15.30
CA THR A 645 9.20 27.14 -14.93
C THR A 645 10.66 26.71 -14.75
N GLY A 646 10.91 25.40 -14.60
CA GLY A 646 12.27 24.85 -14.48
C GLY A 646 13.06 24.96 -15.78
N SER A 647 14.35 25.26 -15.68
CA SER A 647 15.25 25.25 -16.84
C SER A 647 15.36 23.86 -17.44
N VAL A 648 15.40 23.78 -18.77
CA VAL A 648 15.41 22.54 -19.54
C VAL A 648 16.71 22.44 -20.33
N LEU A 649 17.50 21.40 -20.04
CA LEU A 649 18.69 21.04 -20.78
C LEU A 649 18.42 19.72 -21.53
N GLY A 650 18.58 19.72 -22.86
CA GLY A 650 18.35 18.54 -23.71
C GLY A 650 19.21 18.52 -24.98
N ARG A 651 18.91 17.61 -25.91
CA ARG A 651 19.75 17.40 -27.11
C ARG A 651 19.06 17.56 -28.48
N GLU A 652 17.90 16.94 -28.74
CA GLU A 652 17.31 16.91 -30.10
C GLU A 652 15.97 17.63 -30.26
N SER A 653 15.00 17.44 -29.39
CA SER A 653 13.71 18.12 -29.43
C SER A 653 13.39 18.60 -28.03
N VAL A 654 13.72 19.87 -27.77
CA VAL A 654 13.70 20.45 -26.43
C VAL A 654 12.70 21.59 -26.40
N GLY A 655 11.72 21.48 -25.52
CA GLY A 655 10.73 22.53 -25.28
C GLY A 655 10.70 22.97 -23.83
N GLY A 656 10.45 24.25 -23.57
CA GLY A 656 10.25 24.71 -22.20
C GLY A 656 9.02 24.08 -21.54
N LEU A 657 8.00 23.69 -22.32
CA LEU A 657 6.83 22.93 -21.87
C LEU A 657 6.85 21.49 -22.40
N ILE A 658 6.96 21.31 -23.72
CA ILE A 658 6.83 20.00 -24.38
C ILE A 658 7.98 19.73 -25.35
N GLY A 659 8.64 18.59 -25.22
CA GLY A 659 9.69 18.18 -26.16
C GLY A 659 9.14 17.91 -27.56
N HIS A 660 8.18 17.00 -27.66
CA HIS A 660 7.54 16.60 -28.92
C HIS A 660 6.01 16.55 -28.81
N ASN A 661 5.31 17.27 -29.68
CA ASN A 661 3.85 17.39 -29.69
C ASN A 661 3.28 16.84 -31.00
N GLY A 662 2.37 15.85 -30.97
CA GLY A 662 1.76 15.27 -32.17
C GLY A 662 0.29 14.89 -31.96
N MET A 663 -0.57 15.17 -32.94
CA MET A 663 -2.02 14.91 -32.90
C MET A 663 -2.72 15.40 -31.61
N SER A 664 -2.20 16.45 -30.97
CA SER A 664 -2.56 16.86 -29.61
C SER A 664 -2.89 18.34 -29.51
N THR A 665 -3.58 18.74 -28.45
CA THR A 665 -3.97 20.13 -28.20
C THR A 665 -3.26 20.70 -26.98
N ILE A 666 -2.64 21.86 -27.11
CA ILE A 666 -2.09 22.66 -26.02
C ILE A 666 -2.85 23.98 -25.98
N SER A 667 -3.40 24.33 -24.81
CA SER A 667 -4.20 25.54 -24.61
C SER A 667 -3.92 26.17 -23.25
N VAL A 668 -3.96 27.50 -23.15
CA VAL A 668 -3.83 28.21 -21.86
C VAL A 668 -2.57 27.75 -21.11
N ALA A 669 -1.43 27.69 -21.81
CA ALA A 669 -0.22 27.08 -21.28
C ALA A 669 1.00 27.96 -21.46
N TYR A 670 2.01 27.83 -20.59
CA TYR A 670 3.21 28.64 -20.75
C TYR A 670 4.48 28.02 -20.18
N ALA A 671 5.62 28.52 -20.66
CA ALA A 671 6.94 28.15 -20.14
C ALA A 671 7.84 29.36 -19.91
N THR A 672 8.46 29.42 -18.72
CA THR A 672 9.40 30.50 -18.35
C THR A 672 10.83 30.02 -18.16
N GLY A 673 11.04 28.69 -18.08
CA GLY A 673 12.36 28.09 -17.92
C GLY A 673 13.22 28.25 -19.18
N ASN A 674 14.52 28.47 -19.00
CA ASN A 674 15.44 28.57 -20.13
C ASN A 674 15.64 27.21 -20.80
N VAL A 675 15.62 27.19 -22.13
CA VAL A 675 15.91 26.02 -22.95
C VAL A 675 17.34 26.10 -23.44
N THR A 676 18.11 25.06 -23.16
CA THR A 676 19.53 24.97 -23.53
C THR A 676 19.87 23.59 -24.09
N THR A 677 20.97 23.54 -24.84
CA THR A 677 21.47 22.32 -25.48
C THR A 677 22.77 21.84 -24.84
N THR A 678 22.94 20.51 -24.74
CA THR A 678 24.23 19.86 -24.48
C THR A 678 25.03 19.57 -25.75
N SER A 679 24.39 19.67 -26.92
CA SER A 679 24.92 19.15 -28.16
C SER A 679 25.38 20.22 -29.14
N ASN A 680 26.35 19.85 -29.98
CA ASN A 680 26.79 20.59 -31.16
C ASN A 680 26.09 20.08 -32.45
N GLY A 681 25.03 19.27 -32.33
CA GLY A 681 24.36 18.56 -33.43
C GLY A 681 23.05 19.21 -33.89
N THR A 682 22.29 18.53 -34.77
CA THR A 682 20.98 19.00 -35.25
C THR A 682 19.89 18.78 -34.20
N GLY A 683 19.06 19.79 -33.93
CA GLY A 683 17.95 19.70 -33.00
C GLY A 683 16.96 20.87 -33.13
N ASN A 684 15.78 20.70 -32.55
CA ASN A 684 14.67 21.62 -32.52
C ASN A 684 14.49 22.13 -31.09
N PHE A 685 14.69 23.42 -30.89
CA PHE A 685 14.67 24.08 -29.59
C PHE A 685 13.60 25.16 -29.61
N GLY A 686 12.57 25.00 -28.79
CA GLY A 686 11.49 25.97 -28.68
C GLY A 686 11.30 26.42 -27.24
N GLY A 687 11.09 27.72 -27.01
CA GLY A 687 10.80 28.19 -25.65
C GLY A 687 9.54 27.57 -25.03
N LEU A 688 8.58 27.11 -25.84
CA LEU A 688 7.42 26.32 -25.40
C LEU A 688 7.48 24.87 -25.88
N VAL A 689 7.62 24.67 -27.20
CA VAL A 689 7.55 23.33 -27.83
C VAL A 689 8.76 23.08 -28.73
N GLY A 690 9.47 21.97 -28.55
CA GLY A 690 10.57 21.60 -29.43
C GLY A 690 10.09 21.32 -30.85
N THR A 691 9.22 20.32 -31.01
CA THR A 691 8.61 19.94 -32.30
C THR A 691 7.08 19.91 -32.20
N SER A 692 6.41 20.62 -33.12
CA SER A 692 4.96 20.60 -33.34
C SER A 692 4.64 19.85 -34.63
N ASP A 693 4.32 18.56 -34.49
CA ASP A 693 4.14 17.58 -35.58
C ASP A 693 2.67 17.50 -36.06
N SER A 694 2.41 16.66 -37.07
CA SER A 694 1.12 16.58 -37.75
C SER A 694 -0.07 16.44 -36.77
N GLY A 695 -1.11 17.26 -36.99
CA GLY A 695 -2.32 17.29 -36.17
C GLY A 695 -2.16 18.00 -34.81
N ALA A 696 -1.00 18.58 -34.49
CA ALA A 696 -0.82 19.36 -33.29
C ALA A 696 -1.44 20.76 -33.38
N SER A 697 -2.08 21.22 -32.31
CA SER A 697 -2.60 22.58 -32.16
C SER A 697 -2.10 23.23 -30.87
N ILE A 698 -1.60 24.46 -30.98
CA ILE A 698 -1.12 25.27 -29.86
C ILE A 698 -1.92 26.58 -29.87
N THR A 699 -2.60 26.86 -28.77
CA THR A 699 -3.52 28.00 -28.66
C THR A 699 -3.30 28.71 -27.34
N ASP A 700 -3.49 30.03 -27.31
CA ASP A 700 -3.53 30.82 -26.07
C ASP A 700 -2.36 30.51 -25.13
N SER A 701 -1.13 30.52 -25.68
CA SER A 701 0.05 30.05 -24.96
C SER A 701 1.24 30.98 -25.13
N PHE A 702 2.19 30.96 -24.19
CA PHE A 702 3.36 31.83 -24.29
C PHE A 702 4.65 31.26 -23.72
N SER A 703 5.78 31.81 -24.16
CA SER A 703 7.10 31.52 -23.61
C SER A 703 7.89 32.79 -23.31
N THR A 704 8.58 32.80 -22.18
CA THR A 704 9.44 33.93 -21.78
C THR A 704 10.89 33.52 -21.53
N GLY A 705 11.16 32.23 -21.35
CA GLY A 705 12.51 31.71 -21.17
C GLY A 705 13.34 31.82 -22.44
N ASP A 706 14.65 32.01 -22.28
CA ASP A 706 15.58 32.05 -23.42
C ASP A 706 15.63 30.68 -24.11
N ALA A 707 15.70 30.68 -25.44
CA ALA A 707 15.84 29.48 -26.25
C ALA A 707 17.21 29.47 -26.92
N SER A 708 18.06 28.53 -26.50
CA SER A 708 19.41 28.36 -27.01
C SER A 708 19.61 26.96 -27.61
N GLY A 709 20.00 26.92 -28.88
CA GLY A 709 20.18 25.67 -29.63
C GLY A 709 21.16 25.82 -30.79
N VAL A 710 21.35 24.75 -31.57
CA VAL A 710 22.27 24.76 -32.71
C VAL A 710 21.54 24.98 -34.03
N ASP A 711 20.51 24.18 -34.33
CA ASP A 711 19.91 24.09 -35.68
C ASP A 711 18.60 24.87 -35.85
N ASN A 712 17.48 24.34 -35.35
CA ASN A 712 16.17 25.01 -35.45
C ASN A 712 15.82 25.60 -34.09
N VAL A 713 15.92 26.93 -33.93
CA VAL A 713 15.65 27.60 -32.64
C VAL A 713 14.54 28.62 -32.83
N GLY A 714 13.45 28.44 -32.09
CA GLY A 714 12.31 29.34 -32.07
C GLY A 714 12.00 29.84 -30.67
N GLY A 715 11.58 31.10 -30.54
CA GLY A 715 11.16 31.64 -29.25
C GLY A 715 9.98 30.87 -28.65
N LEU A 716 9.06 30.35 -29.47
CA LEU A 716 7.93 29.50 -29.05
C LEU A 716 8.11 28.05 -29.52
N ILE A 717 8.30 27.83 -30.83
CA ILE A 717 8.35 26.49 -31.43
C ILE A 717 9.66 26.29 -32.21
N GLY A 718 10.41 25.22 -31.94
CA GLY A 718 11.62 24.91 -32.71
C GLY A 718 11.31 24.55 -34.17
N ARG A 719 10.48 23.51 -34.37
CA ARG A 719 10.05 23.02 -35.69
C ARG A 719 8.53 22.84 -35.76
N GLN A 720 7.90 23.39 -36.79
CA GLN A 720 6.48 23.23 -37.11
C GLN A 720 6.29 22.53 -38.46
N THR A 721 5.39 21.53 -38.51
CA THR A 721 5.02 20.80 -39.73
C THR A 721 3.83 21.42 -40.46
N ALA A 722 3.51 20.96 -41.67
CA ALA A 722 2.45 21.53 -42.51
C ALA A 722 1.04 21.39 -41.91
N ASP A 723 0.80 20.30 -41.17
CA ASP A 723 -0.52 19.97 -40.61
C ASP A 723 -0.66 20.35 -39.14
N SER A 724 0.25 21.19 -38.62
CA SER A 724 0.13 21.76 -37.27
C SER A 724 -0.19 23.25 -37.31
N SER A 725 -0.73 23.74 -36.19
CA SER A 725 -1.19 25.12 -36.07
C SER A 725 -0.75 25.76 -34.75
N VAL A 726 -0.49 27.06 -34.82
CA VAL A 726 -0.35 27.92 -33.65
C VAL A 726 -1.24 29.15 -33.81
N SER A 727 -2.01 29.46 -32.77
CA SER A 727 -2.80 30.68 -32.71
C SER A 727 -2.75 31.35 -31.34
N ASN A 728 -3.01 32.65 -31.33
CA ASN A 728 -3.12 33.46 -30.12
C ASN A 728 -1.98 33.24 -29.12
N SER A 729 -0.75 33.15 -29.62
CA SER A 729 0.40 32.78 -28.81
C SER A 729 1.56 33.75 -28.99
N TYR A 730 2.42 33.86 -27.98
CA TYR A 730 3.57 34.76 -28.08
C TYR A 730 4.86 34.29 -27.41
N ALA A 731 5.99 34.85 -27.86
CA ALA A 731 7.31 34.62 -27.25
C ALA A 731 8.05 35.93 -26.95
N THR A 732 8.76 35.97 -25.83
CA THR A 732 9.60 37.12 -25.45
C THR A 732 11.05 36.76 -25.09
N GLY A 733 11.38 35.48 -24.94
CA GLY A 733 12.74 35.05 -24.59
C GLY A 733 13.77 35.35 -25.68
N HIS A 734 15.04 35.47 -25.30
CA HIS A 734 16.13 35.65 -26.23
C HIS A 734 16.36 34.38 -27.05
N VAL A 735 16.55 34.51 -28.37
CA VAL A 735 16.74 33.36 -29.27
C VAL A 735 18.19 33.32 -29.73
N ILE A 736 18.91 32.32 -29.25
CA ILE A 736 20.33 32.09 -29.54
C ILE A 736 20.46 30.84 -30.41
N GLY A 737 20.98 30.99 -31.61
CA GLY A 737 21.36 29.84 -32.42
C GLY A 737 22.51 30.12 -33.37
N THR A 738 23.12 29.04 -33.86
CA THR A 738 24.34 29.10 -34.68
C THR A 738 24.12 28.69 -36.14
N ALA A 739 23.00 28.04 -36.45
CA ALA A 739 22.58 27.70 -37.81
C ALA A 739 21.66 28.77 -38.44
N SER A 740 21.06 28.43 -39.59
CA SER A 740 20.27 29.36 -40.40
C SER A 740 18.76 29.38 -40.09
N ASN A 741 18.24 28.40 -39.33
CA ASN A 741 16.82 28.28 -39.03
C ASN A 741 16.48 28.85 -37.64
N ILE A 742 16.79 30.13 -37.45
CA ILE A 742 16.53 30.87 -36.21
C ILE A 742 15.36 31.81 -36.44
N GLY A 743 14.35 31.75 -35.58
CA GLY A 743 13.15 32.58 -35.70
C GLY A 743 12.63 33.06 -34.36
N GLY A 744 12.05 34.26 -34.34
CA GLY A 744 11.60 34.87 -33.10
C GLY A 744 10.40 34.17 -32.46
N LEU A 745 9.52 33.57 -33.26
CA LEU A 745 8.43 32.70 -32.78
C LEU A 745 8.67 31.24 -33.16
N ILE A 746 8.88 30.95 -34.45
CA ILE A 746 9.11 29.58 -34.95
C ILE A 746 10.48 29.50 -35.64
N GLY A 747 11.32 28.52 -35.27
CA GLY A 747 12.62 28.31 -35.91
C GLY A 747 12.50 27.91 -37.38
N ILE A 748 11.79 26.81 -37.66
CA ILE A 748 11.43 26.38 -39.02
C ILE A 748 9.94 26.03 -39.15
N ASN A 749 9.29 26.57 -40.19
CA ASN A 749 7.89 26.32 -40.50
C ASN A 749 7.77 25.66 -41.87
N TYR A 750 7.22 24.44 -41.93
CA TYR A 750 6.98 23.68 -43.17
C TYR A 750 5.58 23.92 -43.77
N GLY A 751 4.98 25.09 -43.52
CA GLY A 751 3.67 25.46 -44.04
C GLY A 751 2.52 25.30 -43.04
N GLY A 752 2.82 25.08 -41.76
CA GLY A 752 1.82 25.07 -40.70
C GLY A 752 1.20 26.45 -40.50
N ALA A 753 -0.05 26.47 -40.05
CA ALA A 753 -0.81 27.69 -39.86
C ALA A 753 -0.28 28.49 -38.66
N VAL A 754 -0.03 29.78 -38.88
CA VAL A 754 0.37 30.73 -37.83
C VAL A 754 -0.62 31.87 -37.88
N THR A 755 -1.43 32.03 -36.84
CA THR A 755 -2.52 33.03 -36.81
C THR A 755 -2.46 33.85 -35.54
N ALA A 756 -2.57 35.18 -35.65
CA ALA A 756 -2.59 36.09 -34.50
C ALA A 756 -1.55 35.73 -33.42
N SER A 757 -0.30 35.49 -33.84
CA SER A 757 0.78 35.03 -32.96
C SER A 757 2.05 35.83 -33.17
N TYR A 758 2.66 36.24 -32.06
CA TYR A 758 3.59 37.38 -32.05
C TYR A 758 4.87 37.04 -31.30
N TYR A 759 5.96 37.72 -31.62
CA TYR A 759 7.15 37.66 -30.80
C TYR A 759 7.76 39.03 -30.65
N ASN A 760 8.46 39.23 -29.52
CA ASN A 760 9.17 40.47 -29.31
C ASN A 760 10.48 40.48 -30.10
N SER A 761 10.56 41.30 -31.14
CA SER A 761 11.73 41.39 -32.03
C SER A 761 12.98 41.97 -31.35
N GLU A 762 12.80 42.75 -30.28
CA GLU A 762 13.89 43.40 -29.55
C GLU A 762 14.52 42.44 -28.54
N THR A 763 13.70 41.70 -27.78
CA THR A 763 14.21 40.75 -26.78
C THR A 763 14.64 39.43 -27.42
N SER A 764 13.91 38.93 -28.42
CA SER A 764 14.33 37.73 -29.18
C SER A 764 15.61 37.95 -29.97
N GLY A 765 15.89 39.19 -30.39
CA GLY A 765 16.98 39.53 -31.30
C GLY A 765 16.70 39.14 -32.76
N GLN A 766 15.47 38.75 -33.10
CA GLN A 766 15.07 38.26 -34.42
C GLN A 766 14.10 39.22 -35.11
N SER A 767 14.03 39.17 -36.45
CA SER A 767 13.13 40.02 -37.26
C SER A 767 12.64 39.30 -38.54
N ASP A 768 12.49 37.98 -38.47
CA ASP A 768 11.99 37.13 -39.55
C ASP A 768 10.51 37.37 -39.94
N THR A 769 10.09 36.77 -41.06
CA THR A 769 8.73 36.85 -41.59
C THR A 769 8.21 35.47 -41.98
N GLY A 770 6.89 35.24 -41.91
CA GLY A 770 6.26 33.96 -42.29
C GLY A 770 6.37 32.83 -41.25
N LYS A 771 6.97 33.12 -40.08
CA LYS A 771 7.15 32.19 -38.96
C LYS A 771 6.65 32.77 -37.62
N GLY A 772 5.80 33.79 -37.69
CA GLY A 772 5.34 34.63 -36.58
C GLY A 772 5.39 36.10 -36.96
N GLU A 773 4.62 36.95 -36.28
CA GLU A 773 4.64 38.39 -36.52
C GLU A 773 5.56 39.13 -35.54
N PRO A 774 6.62 39.82 -36.02
CA PRO A 774 7.48 40.62 -35.15
C PRO A 774 6.73 41.81 -34.59
N ARG A 775 6.89 42.04 -33.29
CA ARG A 775 6.41 43.23 -32.59
C ARG A 775 7.51 43.77 -31.70
N THR A 776 7.63 45.08 -31.60
CA THR A 776 8.51 45.73 -30.62
C THR A 776 7.98 45.53 -29.20
N THR A 777 8.82 45.74 -28.19
CA THR A 777 8.39 45.73 -26.78
C THR A 777 7.22 46.68 -26.55
N ALA A 778 7.26 47.86 -27.17
CA ALA A 778 6.19 48.85 -27.07
C ALA A 778 4.86 48.38 -27.71
N GLN A 779 4.91 47.61 -28.79
CA GLN A 779 3.72 47.06 -29.46
C GLN A 779 3.12 45.86 -28.72
N MET A 780 3.90 45.17 -27.88
CA MET A 780 3.43 44.02 -27.11
C MET A 780 2.97 44.39 -25.69
N ARG A 781 3.32 45.58 -25.20
CA ARG A 781 2.93 46.04 -23.86
C ARG A 781 1.72 46.98 -23.90
N ALA A 782 0.78 46.80 -22.98
CA ALA A 782 -0.24 47.81 -22.72
C ALA A 782 0.43 49.03 -22.08
N GLY A 783 0.36 50.21 -22.75
CA GLY A 783 0.91 51.42 -22.15
C GLY A 783 1.20 52.65 -23.02
N ILE A 784 0.90 52.70 -24.33
CA ILE A 784 0.97 53.97 -25.10
C ILE A 784 -0.33 54.27 -25.88
N ALA A 785 -1.47 53.82 -25.35
CA ALA A 785 -2.85 54.04 -25.87
C ALA A 785 -3.30 53.12 -27.04
N TYR A 786 -3.34 51.82 -26.74
CA TYR A 786 -4.04 50.73 -27.47
C TYR A 786 -3.26 49.98 -28.56
N ALA A 787 -2.31 49.16 -28.10
CA ALA A 787 -1.74 48.07 -28.88
C ALA A 787 -2.62 46.80 -28.90
N ALA A 788 -3.64 46.67 -28.03
CA ALA A 788 -4.55 45.53 -28.01
C ALA A 788 -5.32 45.39 -29.34
N ASP A 789 -5.90 46.49 -29.85
CA ASP A 789 -6.68 46.50 -31.09
C ASP A 789 -5.84 46.40 -32.38
N VAL A 790 -4.51 46.45 -32.27
CA VAL A 790 -3.58 46.52 -33.41
C VAL A 790 -2.63 45.32 -33.45
N THR A 791 -2.13 44.92 -32.29
CA THR A 791 -1.28 43.74 -32.10
C THR A 791 -2.15 42.54 -31.79
N TYR A 792 -2.88 42.54 -30.68
CA TYR A 792 -3.59 41.37 -30.16
C TYR A 792 -5.08 41.34 -30.57
N VAL A 793 -5.32 41.43 -31.88
CA VAL A 793 -6.68 41.47 -32.43
C VAL A 793 -7.45 40.22 -31.97
N ASP A 794 -8.64 40.44 -31.41
CA ASP A 794 -9.57 39.42 -30.87
C ASP A 794 -9.09 38.66 -29.60
N TRP A 795 -7.93 38.99 -29.01
CA TRP A 795 -7.44 38.29 -27.81
C TRP A 795 -8.17 38.66 -26.53
N PHE A 796 -8.88 39.79 -26.45
CA PHE A 796 -9.44 40.32 -25.21
C PHE A 796 -10.96 40.50 -25.26
N GLU A 797 -11.63 39.74 -26.11
CA GLU A 797 -13.10 39.70 -26.14
C GLU A 797 -13.67 38.98 -24.89
N ALA A 798 -14.99 39.06 -24.68
CA ALA A 798 -15.62 38.66 -23.41
C ALA A 798 -15.49 37.17 -23.00
N VAL A 799 -14.89 36.31 -23.84
CA VAL A 799 -14.76 34.86 -23.62
C VAL A 799 -13.33 34.35 -23.91
N THR A 800 -12.31 35.19 -23.74
CA THR A 800 -10.91 34.79 -23.98
C THR A 800 -10.16 34.54 -22.67
N PRO A 801 -9.14 33.66 -22.67
CA PRO A 801 -8.34 33.38 -21.47
C PRO A 801 -7.33 34.49 -21.15
N TRP A 802 -7.24 35.54 -21.98
CA TRP A 802 -6.23 36.57 -21.88
C TRP A 802 -6.73 37.84 -21.18
N SER A 803 -5.84 38.46 -20.43
CA SER A 803 -5.98 39.82 -19.94
C SER A 803 -4.66 40.57 -20.13
N ILE A 804 -4.70 41.90 -20.10
CA ILE A 804 -3.52 42.75 -20.26
C ILE A 804 -3.64 43.98 -19.36
N GLY A 805 -2.54 44.41 -18.75
CA GLY A 805 -2.54 45.60 -17.90
C GLY A 805 -1.14 46.15 -17.68
N THR A 806 -1.02 47.47 -17.65
CA THR A 806 0.26 48.21 -17.53
C THR A 806 1.07 47.86 -16.28
N GLY A 807 0.43 47.33 -15.24
CA GLY A 807 1.05 46.94 -13.98
C GLY A 807 1.28 45.45 -13.79
N PHE A 808 0.98 44.61 -14.79
CA PHE A 808 1.02 43.14 -14.70
C PHE A 808 1.86 42.55 -15.83
N ASN A 809 2.65 41.51 -15.53
CA ASN A 809 3.48 40.79 -16.51
C ASN A 809 4.38 41.72 -17.34
N GLY A 810 4.95 42.76 -16.73
CA GLY A 810 5.72 43.80 -17.43
C GLY A 810 4.95 44.52 -18.54
N GLY A 811 3.62 44.50 -18.53
CA GLY A 811 2.75 45.08 -19.55
C GLY A 811 2.33 44.12 -20.67
N TYR A 812 2.91 42.91 -20.75
CA TYR A 812 2.51 41.89 -21.74
C TYR A 812 1.16 41.25 -21.39
N PRO A 813 0.45 40.63 -22.37
CA PRO A 813 -0.71 39.80 -22.07
C PRO A 813 -0.36 38.70 -21.05
N TYR A 814 -1.33 38.29 -20.26
CA TYR A 814 -1.21 37.19 -19.30
C TYR A 814 -2.49 36.37 -19.30
N LEU A 815 -2.37 35.09 -18.93
CA LEU A 815 -3.52 34.19 -18.85
C LEU A 815 -4.27 34.47 -17.54
N ALA A 816 -5.51 34.94 -17.65
CA ALA A 816 -6.34 35.39 -16.54
C ALA A 816 -6.94 34.23 -15.73
N GLU A 817 -7.02 33.03 -16.31
CA GLU A 817 -7.59 31.83 -15.69
C GLU A 817 -6.61 31.09 -14.76
N LEU A 818 -5.33 31.47 -14.77
CA LEU A 818 -4.31 30.87 -13.91
C LEU A 818 -4.36 31.43 -12.48
N PRO A 819 -3.81 30.69 -11.48
CA PRO A 819 -3.72 31.14 -10.09
C PRO A 819 -3.07 32.52 -9.96
N ARG A 820 -3.39 33.27 -8.91
CA ARG A 820 -2.78 34.58 -8.62
C ARG A 820 -2.04 34.52 -7.28
N PHE A 821 -0.88 35.15 -7.21
CA PHE A 821 -0.06 35.24 -6.01
C PHE A 821 0.03 36.66 -5.50
N MET A 822 -0.07 36.81 -4.19
CA MET A 822 0.05 38.09 -3.53
C MET A 822 1.52 38.48 -3.41
N ILE A 823 1.86 39.68 -3.89
CA ILE A 823 3.11 40.36 -3.52
C ILE A 823 2.80 41.34 -2.41
N SER A 824 3.43 41.09 -1.27
CA SER A 824 3.46 42.03 -0.15
C SER A 824 4.77 42.81 -0.13
N THR A 825 4.77 43.95 0.56
CA THR A 825 5.97 44.76 0.74
C THR A 825 6.24 45.02 2.22
N SER A 826 7.50 44.91 2.62
CA SER A 826 7.97 45.41 3.91
C SER A 826 8.77 46.69 3.67
N ILE A 827 8.43 47.78 4.37
CA ILE A 827 9.06 49.10 4.16
C ILE A 827 9.79 49.51 5.44
N SER A 828 11.07 49.85 5.33
CA SER A 828 11.89 50.47 6.36
C SER A 828 12.31 51.88 5.92
N GLY A 829 12.12 52.89 6.78
CA GLY A 829 12.30 54.30 6.41
C GLY A 829 11.01 54.99 5.97
N SER A 830 11.11 56.08 5.20
CA SER A 830 9.95 56.87 4.73
C SER A 830 9.90 56.90 3.19
N GLY A 831 8.82 56.36 2.65
CA GLY A 831 8.51 56.28 1.24
C GLY A 831 7.32 55.34 1.00
N SER A 832 6.94 55.16 -0.25
CA SER A 832 5.83 54.28 -0.65
C SER A 832 6.24 53.33 -1.77
N VAL A 833 5.60 52.17 -1.81
CA VAL A 833 5.67 51.23 -2.94
C VAL A 833 4.30 51.19 -3.59
N SER A 834 4.25 51.46 -4.90
CA SER A 834 3.04 51.32 -5.71
C SER A 834 3.06 50.00 -6.48
N TRP A 835 1.87 49.57 -6.93
CA TRP A 835 1.68 48.34 -7.69
C TRP A 835 1.94 47.06 -6.89
N THR A 836 1.61 47.05 -5.59
CA THR A 836 1.51 45.82 -4.81
C THR A 836 0.12 45.19 -4.96
N GLY A 837 0.00 43.86 -4.91
CA GLY A 837 -1.30 43.18 -5.02
C GLY A 837 -1.19 41.74 -5.53
N GLU A 838 -2.29 41.22 -6.06
CA GLU A 838 -2.35 39.88 -6.65
C GLU A 838 -1.94 39.88 -8.11
N TYR A 839 -0.91 39.10 -8.41
CA TYR A 839 -0.33 38.94 -9.73
C TYR A 839 -0.61 37.55 -10.28
N PRO A 840 -0.97 37.43 -11.57
CA PRO A 840 -1.12 36.13 -12.23
C PRO A 840 0.15 35.27 -12.12
N HIS A 841 -0.03 33.97 -12.02
CA HIS A 841 1.06 33.00 -12.03
C HIS A 841 1.92 33.18 -13.29
N GLY A 842 3.24 33.20 -13.12
CA GLY A 842 4.23 33.38 -14.18
C GLY A 842 4.51 34.85 -14.53
N ALA A 843 3.67 35.78 -14.06
CA ALA A 843 3.86 37.21 -14.33
C ALA A 843 5.02 37.78 -13.51
N THR A 844 5.72 38.75 -14.09
CA THR A 844 6.63 39.64 -13.33
C THR A 844 5.85 40.86 -12.82
N ALA A 845 6.22 41.34 -11.64
CA ALA A 845 5.72 42.59 -11.10
C ALA A 845 6.79 43.66 -11.17
N GLU A 846 6.41 44.83 -11.68
CA GLU A 846 7.24 46.04 -11.62
C GLU A 846 6.66 46.91 -10.51
N LEU A 847 7.39 47.08 -9.40
CA LEU A 847 6.99 47.86 -8.23
C LEU A 847 7.68 49.23 -8.26
N LEU A 848 6.90 50.30 -8.25
CA LEU A 848 7.46 51.66 -8.24
C LEU A 848 7.75 52.11 -6.81
N LEU A 849 9.02 52.40 -6.56
CA LEU A 849 9.53 52.87 -5.29
C LEU A 849 9.57 54.41 -5.31
N THR A 850 8.82 55.04 -4.40
CA THR A 850 8.74 56.50 -4.30
C THR A 850 9.22 56.94 -2.92
N PRO A 851 10.47 57.43 -2.79
CA PRO A 851 10.96 57.99 -1.52
C PRO A 851 10.19 59.27 -1.15
N ASP A 852 9.98 59.47 0.15
CA ASP A 852 9.46 60.76 0.64
C ASP A 852 10.51 61.87 0.56
N SER A 853 10.09 63.12 0.73
CA SER A 853 11.02 64.27 0.75
C SER A 853 12.15 64.06 1.76
N HIS A 854 13.40 64.26 1.33
CA HIS A 854 14.62 63.99 2.10
C HIS A 854 14.91 62.51 2.37
N TRP A 855 14.38 61.61 1.55
CA TRP A 855 14.76 60.19 1.54
C TRP A 855 15.22 59.77 0.14
N SER A 856 16.03 58.73 0.06
CA SER A 856 16.42 58.05 -1.17
C SER A 856 16.22 56.54 -1.01
N ILE A 857 16.05 55.84 -2.13
CA ILE A 857 16.04 54.37 -2.13
C ILE A 857 17.44 53.91 -1.74
N ASP A 858 17.54 53.11 -0.68
CA ASP A 858 18.78 52.47 -0.27
C ASP A 858 18.91 51.10 -0.92
N SER A 859 17.89 50.25 -0.75
CA SER A 859 17.84 48.91 -1.34
C SER A 859 16.40 48.41 -1.47
N ALA A 860 16.21 47.45 -2.39
CA ALA A 860 15.02 46.63 -2.49
C ALA A 860 15.43 45.19 -2.80
N THR A 861 14.90 44.21 -2.07
CA THR A 861 15.25 42.79 -2.19
C THR A 861 14.04 41.88 -1.95
N GLY A 862 14.05 40.65 -2.46
CA GLY A 862 12.96 39.68 -2.32
C GLY A 862 12.30 39.32 -3.66
N CYS A 863 11.50 38.25 -3.70
CA CYS A 863 10.85 37.78 -4.93
C CYS A 863 11.80 37.57 -6.13
N SER A 864 13.08 37.25 -5.86
CA SER A 864 14.15 37.11 -6.86
C SER A 864 14.24 38.27 -7.87
N GLY A 865 13.87 39.49 -7.45
CA GLY A 865 13.80 40.65 -8.31
C GLY A 865 15.08 41.50 -8.39
N SER A 866 15.06 42.49 -9.27
CA SER A 866 16.15 43.43 -9.50
C SER A 866 15.65 44.89 -9.49
N LEU A 867 16.49 45.80 -8.98
CA LEU A 867 16.19 47.24 -8.90
C LEU A 867 16.91 48.00 -10.02
N THR A 868 16.18 48.74 -10.85
CA THR A 868 16.74 49.67 -11.84
C THR A 868 16.15 51.06 -11.64
N GLY A 869 16.97 52.02 -11.20
CA GLY A 869 16.50 53.36 -10.85
C GLY A 869 15.54 53.32 -9.66
N ASN A 870 14.26 53.64 -9.89
CA ASN A 870 13.19 53.60 -8.90
C ASN A 870 12.17 52.47 -9.14
N LEU A 871 12.46 51.54 -10.06
CA LEU A 871 11.57 50.44 -10.41
C LEU A 871 12.18 49.10 -9.99
N TYR A 872 11.47 48.36 -9.14
CA TYR A 872 11.86 47.01 -8.73
C TYR A 872 11.08 45.97 -9.52
N THR A 873 11.75 45.14 -10.32
CA THR A 873 11.11 44.12 -11.15
C THR A 873 11.36 42.74 -10.54
N THR A 874 10.30 42.02 -10.15
CA THR A 874 10.40 40.64 -9.63
C THR A 874 10.78 39.65 -10.73
N ALA A 875 11.23 38.44 -10.35
CA ALA A 875 11.16 37.30 -11.26
C ALA A 875 9.68 36.91 -11.55
N SER A 876 9.46 35.97 -12.47
CA SER A 876 8.14 35.36 -12.68
C SER A 876 7.60 34.77 -11.39
N LEU A 877 6.38 35.15 -11.01
CA LEU A 877 5.79 34.78 -9.73
C LEU A 877 5.22 33.37 -9.78
N THR A 878 5.70 32.50 -8.90
CA THR A 878 5.27 31.10 -8.81
C THR A 878 4.72 30.73 -7.44
N GLU A 879 4.76 31.67 -6.50
CA GLU A 879 4.25 31.59 -5.13
C GLU A 879 4.06 33.00 -4.57
N GLU A 880 3.39 33.11 -3.43
CA GLU A 880 3.34 34.38 -2.69
C GLU A 880 4.74 34.78 -2.22
N CYS A 881 5.06 36.07 -2.30
CA CYS A 881 6.38 36.55 -1.92
C CYS A 881 6.34 37.98 -1.36
N THR A 882 7.40 38.36 -0.63
CA THR A 882 7.54 39.69 -0.03
C THR A 882 8.75 40.43 -0.62
N VAL A 883 8.56 41.68 -1.05
CA VAL A 883 9.65 42.60 -1.40
C VAL A 883 9.95 43.52 -0.22
N SER A 884 11.18 43.49 0.28
CA SER A 884 11.66 44.34 1.35
C SER A 884 12.35 45.57 0.78
N VAL A 885 11.91 46.77 1.17
CA VAL A 885 12.37 48.06 0.67
C VAL A 885 12.91 48.90 1.81
N ILE A 886 14.12 49.42 1.64
CA ILE A 886 14.76 50.32 2.60
C ILE A 886 14.91 51.69 1.93
N PHE A 887 14.35 52.71 2.58
CA PHE A 887 14.61 54.11 2.28
C PHE A 887 15.55 54.69 3.33
N ASN A 888 16.58 55.44 2.91
CA ASN A 888 17.49 56.14 3.81
C ASN A 888 17.33 57.65 3.72
N LYS A 889 17.47 58.33 4.85
CA LYS A 889 17.34 59.78 4.93
C LYS A 889 18.53 60.46 4.25
N THR A 890 18.27 61.31 3.25
CA THR A 890 19.30 62.08 2.56
C THR A 890 19.64 63.34 3.36
N PHE A 891 20.90 63.46 3.78
CA PHE A 891 21.43 64.69 4.38
C PHE A 891 22.07 65.56 3.29
N PRO A 892 21.68 66.83 3.13
CA PRO A 892 22.33 67.72 2.17
C PRO A 892 23.79 67.92 2.58
N TRP A 893 24.73 67.63 1.68
CA TRP A 893 26.15 67.87 1.89
C TRP A 893 26.41 69.37 2.10
N ILE A 894 26.73 69.76 3.34
CA ILE A 894 27.36 71.06 3.62
C ILE A 894 28.82 70.97 3.18
N LEU A 895 29.18 71.74 2.16
CA LEU A 895 30.54 72.09 1.78
C LEU A 895 31.26 72.74 2.98
N PHE A 896 32.10 71.99 3.68
CA PHE A 896 33.08 72.58 4.61
C PHE A 896 34.29 73.08 3.80
N MET A 897 34.31 74.37 3.47
CA MET A 897 35.56 75.10 3.25
C MET A 897 36.16 75.46 4.63
N PRO A 898 37.44 75.15 4.94
CA PRO A 898 38.05 75.66 6.15
C PRO A 898 38.56 77.09 5.94
N ALA A 899 37.92 78.05 6.62
CA ALA A 899 38.42 79.41 6.75
C ALA A 899 39.51 79.49 7.84
N ILE A 900 40.61 80.12 7.46
CA ILE A 900 41.77 80.52 8.24
C ILE A 900 41.39 81.50 9.36
N LEU A 901 41.95 81.34 10.58
CA LEU A 901 42.49 82.38 11.50
C LEU A 901 42.92 81.71 12.83
N SER A 902 44.21 81.52 13.13
CA SER A 902 45.12 82.46 13.83
C SER A 902 44.69 82.85 15.27
N LYS A 903 45.30 82.25 16.30
CA LYS A 903 46.38 82.81 17.18
C LYS A 903 46.30 82.28 18.63
N LYS A 904 47.46 81.77 19.08
CA LYS A 904 48.12 81.88 20.41
C LYS A 904 47.22 82.09 21.64
N HIS A 905 47.21 81.13 22.57
CA HIS A 905 48.23 81.01 23.62
C HIS A 905 48.24 79.61 24.23
#